data_AF-A0A9W4NIL6-F1
#
_entry.id   AF-A0A9W4NIL6-F1
#
_cell.length_a   1.000
_cell.length_b   1.000
_cell.length_c   1.000
_cell.angle_alpha   90.00
_cell.angle_beta   90.00
_cell.angle_gamma   90.00
#
_symmetry.space_group_name_H-M   'P 1'
#
loop_
_entity.id
_entity.type
_entity.pdbx_description
1 polymer ?
#
loop_
_entity_poly.entity_id
_entity_poly.type
_entity_poly.pdbx_seq_one_letter_code
_entity_poly.pdbx_strand_id
1 'polypeptide(L)'
;MPHATENDDLSTGIWDFELGFSCATFHIHTLPYRCFYKMGKPDFANRTKSAESVTNPPPYSLISENINEPPTYWPPESSHTLSYDRCIGSEGPVAIDDCITHLKFLSAAAKLRKFITESDNLFGIHDSEAKNFSDPRKRTQAAVRIQEKRWAVYVTRAVDRFAAWWKNCLPSSNKRRMSMVNDSSEAKIVWTADTIPPLDVIMVWHAYMLNPRAFLEDCLRQSKMSVWATGFPWDVINTSINKDTLEFHPGSAAQLNFETNTGQCWENIHDRPTKSLTCFGCKQDISAQWTSGSIGCDPDVAFAHCVGYADKSLRVSCPQCKSSITHDSLCVQKLHNDVQRLLKDDVPMPGTLLSENGTPTDDKNGDKSFPNRLIKEGIRSELLQLTDLTENESTTVETIRDRLEVFLKDRSLIRRVNKKALSSGDPSLEEKMSLRNMLSRYWDNSSPFAINLIGAVIRQGTFVGKMDDIDWLHSPTLGSNMTGFISKYETFFQIMARNKGHAVVPTLDVDLIWHTHQLSPARYYDFSTTQTEGMFVNHDDKVDEGKLTDAFAWTSRQYQKLTRGKVYSECTCWYCEAVRETHNEGLGRLISQSASQAKANAAILHGRIDNTLDGGQSQGPHISSHSAVRIQAQTDPKSIQTKTAQLRSHWEKAQRRSYNRTASTGSDNTHRNPSRDPFQDPYMRDPEIHREAYPCNPACMNATPGAPGNCISGTQGLGLEQGGCVSVTVAAQTRSKGKSFCAGMAGCGMNM
;
A
#
# COMPACT_ATOMS: atom_id res chain seq x y z
N MET A 1 51.32 31.92 46.99
CA MET A 1 51.72 33.13 46.21
C MET A 1 50.65 33.36 45.14
N PRO A 2 50.35 34.62 44.78
CA PRO A 2 48.99 35.16 45.03
C PRO A 2 48.03 35.06 43.81
N HIS A 3 46.75 35.44 43.90
CA HIS A 3 45.93 35.99 45.00
C HIS A 3 44.46 35.57 44.83
N ALA A 4 43.76 35.35 45.95
CA ALA A 4 42.37 35.77 46.15
C ALA A 4 42.43 36.87 47.24
N THR A 5 41.43 37.70 47.54
CA THR A 5 39.96 37.66 47.33
C THR A 5 39.49 38.99 46.66
N GLU A 6 38.38 39.70 46.90
CA GLU A 6 37.21 39.70 47.84
C GLU A 6 36.08 40.60 47.25
N ASN A 7 34.91 40.65 47.92
CA ASN A 7 33.78 41.61 47.79
C ASN A 7 32.88 41.55 46.54
N ASP A 8 31.60 41.94 46.58
CA ASP A 8 30.46 41.71 47.49
C ASP A 8 29.28 42.59 47.00
N ASP A 9 28.03 42.08 46.95
CA ASP A 9 26.97 42.56 47.86
C ASP A 9 25.61 41.81 47.73
N LEU A 10 25.04 41.57 48.91
CA LEU A 10 23.66 41.23 49.35
C LEU A 10 22.48 41.12 48.35
N SER A 11 21.72 40.01 48.46
CA SER A 11 20.34 40.04 49.04
C SER A 11 19.70 38.66 49.34
N THR A 12 19.69 38.30 50.62
CA THR A 12 18.62 37.63 51.41
C THR A 12 17.55 36.71 50.76
N GLY A 13 17.37 35.52 51.34
CA GLY A 13 16.09 34.76 51.33
C GLY A 13 16.27 33.24 51.51
N ILE A 14 15.78 32.64 52.61
CA ILE A 14 16.16 31.26 52.99
C ILE A 14 15.00 30.39 53.54
N TRP A 15 15.02 29.10 53.15
CA TRP A 15 14.36 27.86 53.67
C TRP A 15 12.85 27.78 54.05
N ASP A 16 12.20 26.78 53.43
CA ASP A 16 11.21 25.79 53.92
C ASP A 16 10.03 26.13 54.86
N PHE A 17 8.80 25.71 54.46
CA PHE A 17 8.13 24.53 55.05
C PHE A 17 6.91 24.01 54.21
N GLU A 18 6.34 22.88 54.62
CA GLU A 18 5.25 22.11 53.98
C GLU A 18 3.83 22.74 54.04
N LEU A 19 2.93 22.39 53.08
CA LEU A 19 1.68 21.60 53.33
C LEU A 19 0.61 21.65 52.20
N GLY A 20 -0.02 20.49 51.92
CA GLY A 20 -1.38 20.36 51.34
C GLY A 20 -1.51 20.48 49.80
N PHE A 21 -2.19 19.59 49.08
CA PHE A 21 -3.63 19.33 49.24
C PHE A 21 -4.11 17.93 48.75
N SER A 22 -4.93 17.29 49.60
CA SER A 22 -5.95 16.25 49.36
C SER A 22 -5.80 15.18 48.25
N CYS A 23 -5.79 13.91 48.66
CA CYS A 23 -6.01 12.75 47.79
C CYS A 23 -7.47 12.24 47.93
N ALA A 24 -8.12 11.88 46.82
CA ALA A 24 -9.45 11.27 46.80
C ALA A 24 -9.38 9.74 46.68
N THR A 25 -9.42 9.04 47.83
CA THR A 25 -9.32 7.58 47.88
C THR A 25 -10.66 6.89 47.59
N PHE A 26 -10.70 5.99 46.61
CA PHE A 26 -11.79 5.02 46.47
C PHE A 26 -11.42 3.70 47.16
N HIS A 27 -12.23 3.28 48.15
CA HIS A 27 -12.00 2.04 48.89
C HIS A 27 -12.28 0.79 48.05
N ILE A 28 -11.28 -0.09 47.94
CA ILE A 28 -11.46 -1.46 47.45
C ILE A 28 -11.79 -2.36 48.63
N HIS A 29 -13.03 -2.86 48.71
CA HIS A 29 -13.37 -3.94 49.62
C HIS A 29 -12.91 -5.29 49.03
N THR A 30 -11.91 -5.89 49.64
CA THR A 30 -11.57 -7.32 49.44
C THR A 30 -12.24 -8.16 50.51
N LEU A 31 -12.85 -9.29 50.12
CA LEU A 31 -13.18 -10.49 50.92
C LEU A 31 -13.79 -11.57 49.95
N PRO A 32 -13.86 -12.86 50.31
CA PRO A 32 -12.89 -13.78 49.73
C PRO A 32 -13.48 -14.88 48.83
N TYR A 33 -12.62 -15.52 48.06
CA TYR A 33 -12.90 -16.83 47.46
C TYR A 33 -13.26 -17.86 48.54
N ARG A 34 -14.38 -18.56 48.37
CA ARG A 34 -14.68 -19.82 49.07
C ARG A 34 -14.85 -20.94 48.06
N CYS A 35 -13.94 -21.90 48.10
CA CYS A 35 -14.17 -23.20 47.46
C CYS A 35 -15.31 -23.92 48.18
N PHE A 36 -16.18 -24.59 47.42
CA PHE A 36 -17.01 -25.68 47.94
C PHE A 36 -17.01 -26.84 46.96
N TYR A 37 -16.38 -27.94 47.37
CA TYR A 37 -16.62 -29.25 46.79
C TYR A 37 -18.10 -29.63 46.99
N LYS A 38 -18.70 -30.26 45.97
CA LYS A 38 -19.78 -31.24 46.19
C LYS A 38 -19.75 -32.32 45.10
N MET A 39 -19.36 -33.52 45.49
CA MET A 39 -19.61 -34.74 44.70
C MET A 39 -21.11 -35.07 44.73
N GLY A 40 -21.61 -35.71 43.67
CA GLY A 40 -23.05 -35.95 43.51
C GLY A 40 -23.41 -36.95 42.40
N LYS A 41 -22.96 -38.20 42.55
CA LYS A 41 -23.54 -39.42 41.94
C LYS A 41 -24.15 -40.26 43.09
N PRO A 42 -25.08 -41.22 42.88
CA PRO A 42 -25.23 -42.03 41.65
C PRO A 42 -26.67 -42.32 41.15
N ASP A 43 -26.72 -42.97 39.99
CA ASP A 43 -27.60 -44.04 39.46
C ASP A 43 -29.10 -44.14 39.83
N PHE A 44 -29.94 -44.45 38.82
CA PHE A 44 -30.65 -45.73 38.70
C PHE A 44 -31.08 -46.00 37.23
N ALA A 45 -31.59 -47.20 36.90
CA ALA A 45 -31.55 -47.75 35.53
C ALA A 45 -32.84 -48.41 34.98
N ASN A 46 -32.85 -48.63 33.65
CA ASN A 46 -33.63 -49.59 32.84
C ASN A 46 -35.17 -49.48 32.68
N ARG A 47 -35.64 -49.44 31.41
CA ARG A 47 -36.50 -50.50 30.81
C ARG A 47 -36.84 -50.35 29.29
N THR A 48 -36.09 -51.09 28.46
CA THR A 48 -36.48 -51.99 27.33
C THR A 48 -37.83 -51.94 26.55
N LYS A 49 -37.72 -52.16 25.21
CA LYS A 49 -38.69 -52.72 24.20
C LYS A 49 -39.82 -51.79 23.70
N SER A 50 -40.36 -51.92 22.47
CA SER A 50 -40.20 -52.87 21.32
C SER A 50 -39.87 -52.12 19.99
N ALA A 51 -39.51 -52.66 18.81
CA ALA A 51 -39.98 -53.80 17.99
C ALA A 51 -41.45 -53.61 17.49
N GLU A 52 -41.88 -53.87 16.24
CA GLU A 52 -41.33 -54.51 14.99
C GLU A 52 -42.24 -54.10 13.78
N SER A 53 -42.04 -54.35 12.46
CA SER A 53 -41.01 -55.00 11.61
C SER A 53 -41.13 -54.66 10.09
N VAL A 54 -39.99 -54.49 9.39
CA VAL A 54 -39.62 -54.90 7.99
C VAL A 54 -40.67 -55.13 6.87
N THR A 55 -40.39 -54.60 5.65
CA THR A 55 -40.60 -55.28 4.34
C THR A 55 -39.45 -54.97 3.36
N ASN A 56 -39.17 -55.89 2.42
CA ASN A 56 -38.08 -55.83 1.42
C ASN A 56 -38.62 -55.99 -0.03
N PRO A 57 -37.86 -55.60 -1.08
CA PRO A 57 -38.33 -55.63 -2.47
C PRO A 57 -38.31 -57.03 -3.14
N PRO A 58 -39.07 -57.24 -4.24
CA PRO A 58 -39.16 -58.53 -4.95
C PRO A 58 -38.04 -58.76 -6.00
N PRO A 59 -37.76 -60.01 -6.42
CA PRO A 59 -36.54 -60.36 -7.17
C PRO A 59 -36.73 -60.96 -8.58
N TYR A 60 -35.69 -60.77 -9.40
CA TYR A 60 -35.13 -61.64 -10.47
C TYR A 60 -35.99 -62.43 -11.48
N SER A 61 -35.73 -62.16 -12.76
CA SER A 61 -35.41 -63.17 -13.80
C SER A 61 -34.53 -62.49 -14.87
N LEU A 62 -33.21 -62.72 -14.97
CA LEU A 62 -32.48 -63.94 -15.40
C LEU A 62 -32.68 -64.35 -16.86
N ILE A 63 -31.85 -63.80 -17.75
CA ILE A 63 -31.24 -64.53 -18.87
C ILE A 63 -29.73 -64.20 -18.86
N SER A 64 -28.88 -65.21 -18.97
CA SER A 64 -27.41 -65.15 -19.08
C SER A 64 -26.98 -64.77 -20.52
N GLU A 65 -25.79 -64.26 -20.82
CA GLU A 65 -24.47 -64.86 -20.54
C GLU A 65 -23.36 -63.85 -20.17
N ASN A 66 -22.53 -64.31 -19.23
CA ASN A 66 -21.08 -64.14 -19.01
C ASN A 66 -20.27 -63.35 -20.07
N ILE A 67 -19.15 -62.68 -19.74
CA ILE A 67 -18.20 -62.89 -18.62
C ILE A 67 -17.77 -61.55 -18.01
N ASN A 68 -17.64 -61.46 -16.68
CA ASN A 68 -16.78 -60.47 -16.01
C ASN A 68 -16.51 -60.85 -14.53
N GLU A 69 -15.24 -60.92 -14.15
CA GLU A 69 -14.76 -60.72 -12.76
C GLU A 69 -13.55 -59.75 -12.80
N PRO A 70 -13.23 -59.07 -11.68
CA PRO A 70 -12.74 -57.69 -11.77
C PRO A 70 -11.22 -57.56 -11.96
N PRO A 71 -10.76 -56.66 -12.85
CA PRO A 71 -9.37 -56.18 -12.81
C PRO A 71 -9.18 -55.28 -11.58
N THR A 72 -8.41 -55.75 -10.61
CA THR A 72 -7.78 -54.87 -9.61
C THR A 72 -6.89 -53.88 -10.36
N TYR A 73 -7.06 -52.57 -10.16
CA TYR A 73 -6.17 -51.59 -10.79
C TYR A 73 -5.74 -50.47 -9.86
N TRP A 74 -4.51 -50.02 -10.09
CA TRP A 74 -3.77 -49.05 -9.28
C TRP A 74 -4.10 -47.62 -9.71
N PRO A 75 -3.92 -46.61 -8.83
CA PRO A 75 -4.04 -45.21 -9.25
C PRO A 75 -2.95 -44.90 -10.31
N PRO A 76 -3.31 -44.41 -11.51
CA PRO A 76 -2.33 -44.01 -12.49
C PRO A 76 -1.72 -42.65 -12.13
N GLU A 77 -0.40 -42.57 -12.03
CA GLU A 77 0.32 -41.30 -12.03
C GLU A 77 0.22 -40.68 -13.44
N SER A 78 -0.66 -39.69 -13.62
CA SER A 78 -0.75 -38.91 -14.87
C SER A 78 -0.19 -37.50 -14.68
N SER A 79 1.10 -37.34 -15.00
CA SER A 79 1.76 -36.05 -15.09
C SER A 79 1.18 -35.22 -16.25
N HIS A 80 0.20 -34.37 -15.97
CA HIS A 80 -0.42 -33.49 -16.96
C HIS A 80 0.46 -32.29 -17.30
N THR A 81 1.53 -32.53 -18.07
CA THR A 81 2.24 -31.49 -18.82
C THR A 81 1.34 -30.95 -19.94
N LEU A 82 0.54 -29.94 -19.61
CA LEU A 82 -0.35 -29.27 -20.57
C LEU A 82 0.47 -28.36 -21.51
N SER A 83 0.51 -28.72 -22.79
CA SER A 83 1.09 -27.88 -23.84
C SER A 83 0.20 -26.66 -24.08
N TYR A 84 0.74 -25.47 -23.83
CA TYR A 84 -0.04 -24.23 -23.78
C TYR A 84 0.02 -23.44 -25.10
N ASP A 85 -0.68 -23.91 -26.12
CA ASP A 85 -0.87 -23.14 -27.36
C ASP A 85 -1.72 -21.89 -27.11
N ARG A 86 -1.15 -20.71 -27.37
CA ARG A 86 -1.79 -19.42 -27.09
C ARG A 86 -2.95 -19.13 -28.04
N CYS A 87 -4.18 -19.45 -27.63
CA CYS A 87 -5.36 -18.83 -28.19
C CYS A 87 -5.44 -17.33 -27.82
N ILE A 88 -5.43 -16.47 -28.83
CA ILE A 88 -5.78 -15.05 -28.69
C ILE A 88 -7.31 -14.98 -28.53
N GLY A 89 -7.81 -15.08 -27.29
CA GLY A 89 -9.25 -15.25 -27.06
C GLY A 89 -9.75 -15.21 -25.61
N SER A 90 -9.06 -14.54 -24.68
CA SER A 90 -9.66 -14.18 -23.39
C SER A 90 -10.48 -12.91 -23.55
N GLU A 91 -11.81 -13.00 -23.49
CA GLU A 91 -12.70 -11.84 -23.67
C GLU A 91 -12.67 -10.84 -22.50
N GLY A 92 -12.14 -11.23 -21.34
CA GLY A 92 -12.03 -10.39 -20.13
C GLY A 92 -10.65 -9.74 -19.93
N PRO A 93 -10.54 -8.72 -19.04
CA PRO A 93 -9.31 -7.93 -18.81
C PRO A 93 -8.15 -8.72 -18.16
N VAL A 94 -8.44 -9.84 -17.51
CA VAL A 94 -7.47 -10.77 -16.90
C VAL A 94 -7.94 -12.21 -17.09
N ALA A 95 -7.01 -13.17 -17.09
CA ALA A 95 -7.37 -14.58 -16.98
C ALA A 95 -7.69 -14.95 -15.53
N ILE A 96 -8.55 -15.95 -15.32
CA ILE A 96 -8.86 -16.47 -13.99
C ILE A 96 -7.61 -17.09 -13.35
N ASP A 97 -6.79 -17.79 -14.14
CA ASP A 97 -5.57 -18.44 -13.67
C ASP A 97 -4.46 -17.44 -13.29
N ASP A 98 -4.42 -16.24 -13.92
CA ASP A 98 -3.59 -15.11 -13.46
C ASP A 98 -3.97 -14.78 -12.00
N CYS A 99 -5.27 -14.65 -11.71
CA CYS A 99 -5.79 -14.25 -10.40
C CYS A 99 -5.62 -15.33 -9.32
N ILE A 100 -5.77 -16.61 -9.68
CA ILE A 100 -5.55 -17.74 -8.75
C ILE A 100 -4.05 -17.86 -8.43
N THR A 101 -3.18 -17.73 -9.44
CA THR A 101 -1.73 -17.68 -9.25
C THR A 101 -1.32 -16.50 -8.38
N HIS A 102 -1.97 -15.34 -8.56
CA HIS A 102 -1.72 -14.16 -7.76
C HIS A 102 -2.08 -14.39 -6.27
N LEU A 103 -3.22 -15.01 -5.94
CA LEU A 103 -3.53 -15.40 -4.56
C LEU A 103 -2.44 -16.32 -3.97
N LYS A 104 -2.04 -17.38 -4.70
CA LYS A 104 -0.98 -18.30 -4.29
C LYS A 104 0.36 -17.60 -4.01
N PHE A 105 0.70 -16.59 -4.81
CA PHE A 105 1.86 -15.73 -4.60
C PHE A 105 1.73 -14.83 -3.36
N LEU A 106 0.55 -14.23 -3.13
CA LEU A 106 0.29 -13.40 -1.94
C LEU A 106 0.42 -14.22 -0.65
N SER A 107 -0.13 -15.44 -0.60
CA SER A 107 0.03 -16.33 0.56
C SER A 107 1.48 -16.78 0.78
N ALA A 108 2.26 -17.01 -0.28
CA ALA A 108 3.70 -17.26 -0.15
C ALA A 108 4.45 -16.05 0.45
N ALA A 109 4.08 -14.82 0.04
CA ALA A 109 4.63 -13.59 0.61
C ALA A 109 4.16 -13.34 2.07
N ALA A 110 2.93 -13.73 2.43
CA ALA A 110 2.42 -13.69 3.79
C ALA A 110 3.19 -14.65 4.72
N LYS A 111 3.38 -15.91 4.29
CA LYS A 111 4.22 -16.91 4.97
C LYS A 111 5.65 -16.40 5.16
N LEU A 112 6.23 -15.74 4.15
CA LEU A 112 7.56 -15.12 4.24
C LEU A 112 7.60 -13.99 5.27
N ARG A 113 6.65 -13.04 5.26
CA ARG A 113 6.57 -11.97 6.29
C ARG A 113 6.50 -12.60 7.68
N LYS A 114 5.61 -13.57 7.86
CA LYS A 114 5.42 -14.30 9.13
C LYS A 114 6.72 -14.93 9.64
N PHE A 115 7.41 -15.71 8.80
CA PHE A 115 8.69 -16.35 9.14
C PHE A 115 9.74 -15.33 9.62
N ILE A 116 9.86 -14.19 8.93
CA ILE A 116 10.81 -13.13 9.30
C ILE A 116 10.39 -12.39 10.58
N THR A 117 9.09 -12.21 10.82
CA THR A 117 8.56 -11.62 12.08
C THR A 117 8.60 -12.60 13.26
N GLU A 118 8.62 -13.91 13.05
CA GLU A 118 8.68 -14.91 14.13
C GLU A 118 10.10 -15.41 14.46
N SER A 119 11.07 -15.21 13.55
CA SER A 119 12.47 -15.63 13.76
C SER A 119 13.29 -14.64 14.60
N ASP A 120 13.51 -14.97 15.87
CA ASP A 120 14.42 -14.25 16.79
C ASP A 120 15.87 -14.16 16.27
N ASN A 121 16.65 -13.20 16.77
CA ASN A 121 18.05 -12.94 16.44
C ASN A 121 18.35 -12.59 14.96
N LEU A 122 17.36 -12.54 14.05
CA LEU A 122 17.61 -12.05 12.70
C LEU A 122 18.14 -10.60 12.74
N PHE A 123 19.26 -10.39 12.06
CA PHE A 123 19.99 -9.12 11.99
C PHE A 123 20.50 -8.57 13.34
N GLY A 124 20.60 -9.43 14.38
CA GLY A 124 21.02 -9.03 15.73
C GLY A 124 19.93 -8.31 16.53
N ILE A 125 18.67 -8.39 16.09
CA ILE A 125 17.50 -7.85 16.78
C ILE A 125 16.89 -8.99 17.62
N HIS A 126 16.69 -8.77 18.92
CA HIS A 126 16.34 -9.86 19.85
C HIS A 126 15.00 -9.67 20.56
N ASP A 127 14.18 -10.72 20.61
CA ASP A 127 12.91 -10.76 21.37
C ASP A 127 13.15 -10.64 22.89
N SER A 128 14.36 -10.91 23.36
CA SER A 128 14.75 -10.61 24.74
C SER A 128 14.72 -9.12 25.07
N GLU A 129 14.86 -8.20 24.10
CA GLU A 129 14.79 -6.76 24.35
C GLU A 129 13.42 -6.31 24.90
N ALA A 130 12.34 -7.01 24.55
CA ALA A 130 11.01 -6.74 25.12
C ALA A 130 10.99 -6.95 26.65
N LYS A 131 11.83 -7.84 27.18
CA LYS A 131 11.89 -8.16 28.63
C LYS A 131 12.44 -6.99 29.46
N ASN A 132 13.13 -6.02 28.83
CA ASN A 132 13.61 -4.80 29.48
C ASN A 132 12.46 -3.88 29.95
N PHE A 133 11.27 -4.01 29.36
CA PHE A 133 10.08 -3.25 29.76
C PHE A 133 9.38 -3.94 30.93
N SER A 134 9.28 -3.25 32.07
CA SER A 134 8.64 -3.76 33.30
C SER A 134 7.11 -3.85 33.19
N ASP A 135 6.48 -2.83 32.61
CA ASP A 135 5.04 -2.79 32.31
C ASP A 135 4.66 -3.84 31.24
N PRO A 136 3.72 -4.77 31.52
CA PRO A 136 3.22 -5.73 30.55
C PRO A 136 2.67 -5.10 29.25
N ARG A 137 2.08 -3.89 29.30
CA ARG A 137 1.57 -3.21 28.10
C ARG A 137 2.73 -2.76 27.20
N LYS A 138 3.69 -1.99 27.74
CA LYS A 138 4.91 -1.63 27.01
C LYS A 138 5.72 -2.84 26.55
N ARG A 139 5.77 -3.94 27.32
CA ARG A 139 6.39 -5.22 26.89
C ARG A 139 5.70 -5.82 25.66
N THR A 140 4.36 -5.84 25.64
CA THR A 140 3.59 -6.34 24.49
C THR A 140 3.81 -5.47 23.26
N GLN A 141 3.78 -4.14 23.44
CA GLN A 141 4.05 -3.18 22.39
C GLN A 141 5.49 -3.32 21.85
N ALA A 142 6.47 -3.49 22.73
CA ALA A 142 7.88 -3.68 22.39
C ALA A 142 8.09 -4.94 21.52
N ALA A 143 7.43 -6.06 21.85
CA ALA A 143 7.48 -7.26 21.03
C ALA A 143 7.02 -7.00 19.59
N VAL A 144 5.88 -6.34 19.40
CA VAL A 144 5.40 -5.94 18.06
C VAL A 144 6.41 -5.02 17.34
N ARG A 145 7.02 -4.06 18.05
CA ARG A 145 8.07 -3.20 17.45
C ARG A 145 9.32 -3.98 17.04
N ILE A 146 9.73 -5.00 17.79
CA ILE A 146 10.88 -5.86 17.49
C ILE A 146 10.63 -6.70 16.23
N GLN A 147 9.45 -7.32 16.13
CA GLN A 147 9.03 -8.08 14.95
C GLN A 147 8.96 -7.21 13.70
N GLU A 148 8.33 -6.04 13.81
CA GLU A 148 8.25 -5.03 12.75
C GLU A 148 9.64 -4.51 12.36
N LYS A 149 10.59 -4.38 13.29
CA LYS A 149 11.96 -3.97 12.98
C LYS A 149 12.73 -5.04 12.20
N ARG A 150 12.56 -6.33 12.52
CA ARG A 150 13.12 -7.44 11.73
C ARG A 150 12.57 -7.42 10.30
N TRP A 151 11.27 -7.16 10.12
CA TRP A 151 10.65 -6.98 8.81
C TRP A 151 11.16 -5.74 8.05
N ALA A 152 11.31 -4.60 8.72
CA ALA A 152 11.85 -3.37 8.13
C ALA A 152 13.27 -3.53 7.58
N VAL A 153 14.13 -4.25 8.30
CA VAL A 153 15.50 -4.57 7.84
C VAL A 153 15.47 -5.54 6.65
N TYR A 154 14.62 -6.58 6.71
CA TYR A 154 14.45 -7.55 5.63
C TYR A 154 14.01 -6.92 4.31
N VAL A 155 12.97 -6.07 4.34
CA VAL A 155 12.47 -5.37 3.15
C VAL A 155 13.48 -4.35 2.63
N THR A 156 14.24 -3.68 3.51
CA THR A 156 15.34 -2.81 3.06
C THR A 156 16.44 -3.58 2.32
N ARG A 157 16.79 -4.79 2.79
CA ARG A 157 17.70 -5.71 2.08
C ARG A 157 17.09 -6.18 0.75
N ALA A 158 15.82 -6.56 0.73
CA ALA A 158 15.11 -7.03 -0.46
C ALA A 158 15.10 -5.98 -1.59
N VAL A 159 14.91 -4.70 -1.25
CA VAL A 159 14.94 -3.59 -2.22
C VAL A 159 16.34 -3.36 -2.81
N ASP A 160 17.40 -3.57 -2.03
CA ASP A 160 18.78 -3.50 -2.54
C ASP A 160 19.13 -4.69 -3.44
N ARG A 161 18.61 -5.88 -3.10
CA ARG A 161 18.72 -7.11 -3.90
C ARG A 161 17.95 -6.98 -5.23
N PHE A 162 16.77 -6.36 -5.20
CA PHE A 162 16.03 -5.97 -6.39
C PHE A 162 16.78 -4.95 -7.24
N ALA A 163 17.44 -3.95 -6.63
CA ALA A 163 18.26 -2.98 -7.36
C ALA A 163 19.46 -3.63 -8.09
N ALA A 164 20.11 -4.61 -7.45
CA ALA A 164 21.17 -5.40 -8.06
C ALA A 164 20.66 -6.27 -9.23
N TRP A 165 19.59 -7.03 -9.02
CA TRP A 165 18.96 -7.87 -10.06
C TRP A 165 18.45 -7.04 -11.25
N TRP A 166 17.77 -5.92 -10.99
CA TRP A 166 17.27 -5.01 -12.02
C TRP A 166 18.40 -4.44 -12.90
N LYS A 167 19.54 -4.12 -12.29
CA LYS A 167 20.72 -3.62 -13.00
C LYS A 167 21.42 -4.71 -13.80
N ASN A 168 21.70 -5.86 -13.17
CA ASN A 168 22.65 -6.85 -13.69
C ASN A 168 22.00 -8.01 -14.47
N CYS A 169 20.77 -8.41 -14.11
CA CYS A 169 20.13 -9.62 -14.65
C CYS A 169 19.07 -9.31 -15.72
N LEU A 170 18.37 -8.17 -15.62
CA LEU A 170 17.35 -7.79 -16.61
C LEU A 170 18.02 -7.26 -17.90
N PRO A 171 17.54 -7.66 -19.10
CA PRO A 171 18.04 -7.11 -20.35
C PRO A 171 17.74 -5.60 -20.46
N SER A 172 18.65 -4.86 -21.09
CA SER A 172 18.46 -3.45 -21.47
C SER A 172 18.61 -3.29 -22.99
N SER A 173 17.72 -2.51 -23.60
CA SER A 173 17.75 -2.20 -25.04
C SER A 173 18.92 -1.27 -25.37
N ASN A 174 19.83 -1.70 -26.26
CA ASN A 174 21.01 -0.94 -26.69
C ASN A 174 20.69 0.29 -27.57
N LYS A 175 19.41 0.64 -27.76
CA LYS A 175 18.97 1.81 -28.51
C LYS A 175 19.42 3.10 -27.80
N ARG A 176 20.27 3.90 -28.45
CA ARG A 176 20.66 5.26 -28.00
C ARG A 176 19.50 6.26 -27.97
N ARG A 177 18.33 5.91 -28.50
CA ARG A 177 17.09 6.68 -28.40
C ARG A 177 16.13 5.91 -27.51
N MET A 178 15.49 6.62 -26.58
CA MET A 178 14.42 6.10 -25.73
C MET A 178 13.32 5.48 -26.61
N SER A 179 13.01 4.20 -26.38
CA SER A 179 11.92 3.47 -27.03
C SER A 179 10.58 4.12 -26.71
N MET A 180 9.73 4.34 -27.70
CA MET A 180 8.34 4.76 -27.45
C MET A 180 7.49 3.56 -27.04
N VAL A 181 6.39 3.78 -26.31
CA VAL A 181 5.45 2.70 -25.92
C VAL A 181 4.91 1.94 -27.13
N ASN A 182 4.75 2.62 -28.27
CA ASN A 182 4.28 2.04 -29.53
C ASN A 182 5.41 1.48 -30.42
N ASP A 183 6.66 1.39 -29.92
CA ASP A 183 7.77 0.75 -30.63
C ASP A 183 7.65 -0.78 -30.54
N SER A 184 6.83 -1.35 -31.44
CA SER A 184 6.52 -2.79 -31.53
C SER A 184 7.73 -3.69 -31.86
N SER A 185 8.94 -3.15 -31.93
CA SER A 185 10.18 -3.90 -32.18
C SER A 185 10.89 -4.43 -30.92
N GLU A 186 10.47 -4.04 -29.71
CA GLU A 186 11.04 -4.55 -28.46
C GLU A 186 10.63 -6.03 -28.23
N ALA A 187 11.59 -6.96 -28.33
CA ALA A 187 11.35 -8.37 -28.10
C ALA A 187 10.92 -8.64 -26.64
N LYS A 188 9.87 -9.46 -26.46
CA LYS A 188 9.44 -9.92 -25.13
C LYS A 188 10.44 -10.91 -24.55
N ILE A 189 10.60 -10.87 -23.23
CA ILE A 189 11.44 -11.78 -22.46
C ILE A 189 10.75 -13.14 -22.39
N VAL A 190 11.49 -14.21 -22.71
CA VAL A 190 11.06 -15.58 -22.46
C VAL A 190 11.56 -15.95 -21.07
N TRP A 191 10.65 -15.91 -20.09
CA TRP A 191 10.97 -16.28 -18.71
C TRP A 191 11.08 -17.79 -18.56
N THR A 192 12.08 -18.22 -17.78
CA THR A 192 12.33 -19.61 -17.40
C THR A 192 12.61 -19.69 -15.90
N ALA A 193 12.44 -20.86 -15.28
CA ALA A 193 12.74 -21.05 -13.86
C ALA A 193 14.17 -20.59 -13.52
N ASP A 194 15.16 -20.97 -14.34
CA ASP A 194 16.57 -20.60 -14.22
C ASP A 194 16.85 -19.08 -14.21
N THR A 195 15.89 -18.25 -14.64
CA THR A 195 16.04 -16.78 -14.77
C THR A 195 15.27 -15.97 -13.72
N ILE A 196 14.47 -16.63 -12.88
CA ILE A 196 13.61 -15.93 -11.90
C ILE A 196 14.39 -15.63 -10.59
N PRO A 197 14.24 -14.43 -9.99
CA PRO A 197 14.93 -14.10 -8.74
C PRO A 197 14.25 -14.70 -7.49
N PRO A 198 14.85 -14.58 -6.30
CA PRO A 198 14.25 -15.00 -5.03
C PRO A 198 12.91 -14.33 -4.72
N LEU A 199 12.09 -14.97 -3.88
CA LEU A 199 10.72 -14.56 -3.56
C LEU A 199 10.59 -13.10 -3.05
N ASP A 200 11.54 -12.61 -2.26
CA ASP A 200 11.53 -11.23 -1.75
C ASP A 200 11.86 -10.19 -2.84
N VAL A 201 12.69 -10.56 -3.82
CA VAL A 201 12.95 -9.73 -5.01
C VAL A 201 11.72 -9.71 -5.93
N ILE A 202 11.01 -10.84 -6.06
CA ILE A 202 9.70 -10.88 -6.75
C ILE A 202 8.66 -10.02 -6.02
N MET A 203 8.63 -10.04 -4.67
CA MET A 203 7.75 -9.19 -3.85
C MET A 203 8.03 -7.69 -4.06
N VAL A 204 9.29 -7.27 -4.15
CA VAL A 204 9.64 -5.88 -4.51
C VAL A 204 9.20 -5.55 -5.94
N TRP A 205 9.40 -6.46 -6.89
CA TRP A 205 9.00 -6.27 -8.29
C TRP A 205 7.47 -6.13 -8.43
N HIS A 206 6.71 -6.96 -7.71
CA HIS A 206 5.24 -6.90 -7.63
C HIS A 206 4.77 -5.53 -7.16
N ALA A 207 5.18 -5.09 -5.96
CA ALA A 207 4.76 -3.80 -5.38
C ALA A 207 5.18 -2.59 -6.25
N TYR A 208 6.24 -2.73 -7.05
CA TYR A 208 6.68 -1.73 -8.02
C TYR A 208 5.78 -1.67 -9.26
N MET A 209 5.39 -2.82 -9.83
CA MET A 209 4.48 -2.86 -10.99
C MET A 209 3.06 -2.35 -10.65
N LEU A 210 2.65 -2.46 -9.38
CA LEU A 210 1.41 -1.85 -8.87
C LEU A 210 1.43 -0.31 -8.86
N ASN A 211 2.57 0.33 -9.15
CA ASN A 211 2.70 1.77 -9.39
C ASN A 211 2.92 2.05 -10.91
N PRO A 212 1.91 1.89 -11.78
CA PRO A 212 2.11 1.61 -13.21
C PRO A 212 2.69 2.79 -14.00
N ARG A 213 2.38 4.05 -13.65
CA ARG A 213 3.03 5.23 -14.26
C ARG A 213 4.52 5.31 -13.89
N ALA A 214 4.88 5.03 -12.63
CA ALA A 214 6.27 5.06 -12.18
C ALA A 214 7.08 3.92 -12.83
N PHE A 215 6.52 2.71 -12.88
CA PHE A 215 7.12 1.56 -13.54
C PHE A 215 7.35 1.81 -15.03
N LEU A 216 6.37 2.38 -15.75
CA LEU A 216 6.54 2.80 -17.15
C LEU A 216 7.65 3.84 -17.32
N GLU A 217 7.66 4.91 -16.54
CA GLU A 217 8.66 5.98 -16.67
C GLU A 217 10.09 5.49 -16.41
N ASP A 218 10.28 4.61 -15.44
CA ASP A 218 11.56 3.98 -15.17
C ASP A 218 11.97 2.99 -16.28
N CYS A 219 11.03 2.21 -16.84
CA CYS A 219 11.31 1.33 -17.97
C CYS A 219 11.76 2.12 -19.22
N LEU A 220 11.14 3.27 -19.49
CA LEU A 220 11.55 4.20 -20.54
C LEU A 220 12.93 4.79 -20.27
N ARG A 221 13.17 5.36 -19.07
CA ARG A 221 14.43 6.04 -18.70
C ARG A 221 15.63 5.10 -18.56
N GLN A 222 15.40 3.79 -18.36
CA GLN A 222 16.44 2.78 -18.13
C GLN A 222 16.52 1.72 -19.26
N SER A 223 15.82 1.94 -20.38
CA SER A 223 15.77 1.05 -21.54
C SER A 223 15.35 -0.40 -21.21
N LYS A 224 14.40 -0.57 -20.28
CA LYS A 224 13.83 -1.86 -19.83
C LYS A 224 12.44 -2.14 -20.44
N MET A 225 12.09 -1.53 -21.57
CA MET A 225 10.73 -1.66 -22.13
C MET A 225 10.35 -3.08 -22.55
N SER A 226 11.31 -3.97 -22.84
CA SER A 226 11.06 -5.42 -22.96
C SER A 226 10.47 -6.05 -21.68
N VAL A 227 10.89 -5.62 -20.48
CA VAL A 227 10.35 -6.07 -19.19
C VAL A 227 8.89 -5.64 -19.07
N TRP A 228 8.60 -4.37 -19.39
CA TRP A 228 7.26 -3.80 -19.40
C TRP A 228 6.34 -4.50 -20.42
N ALA A 229 6.81 -4.70 -21.65
CA ALA A 229 6.05 -5.34 -22.71
C ALA A 229 5.78 -6.83 -22.44
N THR A 230 6.58 -7.48 -21.58
CA THR A 230 6.39 -8.88 -21.19
C THR A 230 5.36 -9.03 -20.08
N GLY A 231 5.48 -8.22 -19.02
CA GLY A 231 4.68 -8.39 -17.80
C GLY A 231 5.25 -9.45 -16.84
N PHE A 232 4.47 -9.73 -15.80
CA PHE A 232 4.85 -10.57 -14.67
C PHE A 232 4.76 -12.08 -15.03
N PRO A 233 5.73 -12.93 -14.65
CA PRO A 233 5.86 -14.29 -15.17
C PRO A 233 5.01 -15.32 -14.41
N TRP A 234 3.68 -15.21 -14.50
CA TRP A 234 2.75 -16.06 -13.75
C TRP A 234 3.00 -17.57 -13.92
N ASP A 235 3.24 -18.05 -15.13
CA ASP A 235 3.48 -19.48 -15.41
C ASP A 235 4.70 -20.02 -14.62
N VAL A 236 5.79 -19.26 -14.60
CA VAL A 236 7.04 -19.62 -13.90
C VAL A 236 6.88 -19.47 -12.39
N ILE A 237 6.17 -18.43 -11.92
CA ILE A 237 5.89 -18.23 -10.49
C ILE A 237 5.00 -19.37 -9.96
N ASN A 238 3.94 -19.74 -10.68
CA ASN A 238 3.02 -20.79 -10.26
C ASN A 238 3.73 -22.15 -10.12
N THR A 239 4.56 -22.50 -11.11
CA THR A 239 5.33 -23.75 -11.13
C THR A 239 6.47 -23.76 -10.11
N SER A 240 7.01 -22.58 -9.74
CA SER A 240 8.07 -22.46 -8.73
C SER A 240 7.57 -22.40 -7.29
N ILE A 241 6.28 -22.17 -7.03
CA ILE A 241 5.69 -22.22 -5.68
C ILE A 241 5.08 -23.62 -5.45
N ASN A 242 5.53 -24.31 -4.39
CA ASN A 242 4.94 -25.57 -3.96
C ASN A 242 3.45 -25.37 -3.60
N LYS A 243 2.57 -26.22 -4.14
CA LYS A 243 1.11 -26.11 -3.97
C LYS A 243 0.62 -26.36 -2.53
N ASP A 244 1.33 -27.17 -1.74
CA ASP A 244 0.90 -27.61 -0.41
C ASP A 244 1.67 -26.87 0.71
N THR A 245 2.95 -26.54 0.48
CA THR A 245 3.79 -25.84 1.48
C THR A 245 3.94 -24.34 1.23
N LEU A 246 3.58 -23.82 0.05
CA LEU A 246 3.82 -22.44 -0.39
C LEU A 246 5.30 -21.99 -0.39
N GLU A 247 6.26 -22.92 -0.28
CA GLU A 247 7.68 -22.60 -0.47
C GLU A 247 8.01 -22.32 -1.94
N PHE A 248 8.86 -21.32 -2.17
CA PHE A 248 9.33 -20.91 -3.49
C PHE A 248 10.67 -21.59 -3.80
N HIS A 249 10.66 -22.55 -4.74
CA HIS A 249 11.85 -23.29 -5.17
C HIS A 249 11.88 -23.47 -6.69
N PRO A 250 12.35 -22.48 -7.47
CA PRO A 250 12.55 -22.58 -8.92
C PRO A 250 13.69 -23.53 -9.35
N GLY A 251 14.49 -24.03 -8.40
CA GLY A 251 15.62 -24.93 -8.65
C GLY A 251 16.99 -24.26 -8.54
N SER A 252 18.04 -25.07 -8.49
CA SER A 252 19.42 -24.64 -8.20
C SER A 252 20.07 -23.79 -9.30
N ALA A 253 19.59 -23.87 -10.54
CA ALA A 253 20.06 -23.02 -11.63
C ALA A 253 19.66 -21.55 -11.42
N ALA A 254 18.45 -21.29 -10.93
CA ALA A 254 17.97 -19.96 -10.57
C ALA A 254 18.81 -19.35 -9.44
N GLN A 255 19.13 -20.16 -8.42
CA GLN A 255 20.05 -19.79 -7.34
C GLN A 255 21.43 -19.39 -7.90
N LEU A 256 22.07 -20.27 -8.66
CA LEU A 256 23.41 -20.01 -9.21
C LEU A 256 23.43 -18.76 -10.10
N ASN A 257 22.41 -18.57 -10.93
CA ASN A 257 22.28 -17.42 -11.82
C ASN A 257 22.06 -16.12 -11.03
N PHE A 258 21.24 -16.11 -9.98
CA PHE A 258 21.07 -14.93 -9.13
C PHE A 258 22.36 -14.59 -8.38
N GLU A 259 22.97 -15.57 -7.71
CA GLU A 259 24.15 -15.37 -6.87
C GLU A 259 25.36 -14.90 -7.70
N THR A 260 25.56 -15.50 -8.88
CA THR A 260 26.67 -15.13 -9.79
C THR A 260 26.51 -13.71 -10.35
N ASN A 261 25.30 -13.31 -10.74
CA ASN A 261 25.08 -12.02 -11.40
C ASN A 261 24.86 -10.85 -10.43
N THR A 262 24.45 -11.10 -9.18
CA THR A 262 24.27 -10.04 -8.16
C THR A 262 25.43 -9.94 -7.17
N GLY A 263 26.14 -11.05 -6.90
CA GLY A 263 27.11 -11.14 -5.80
C GLY A 263 26.47 -11.22 -4.40
N GLN A 264 25.16 -11.50 -4.34
CA GLN A 264 24.34 -11.62 -3.13
C GLN A 264 23.84 -13.06 -2.99
N CYS A 265 23.73 -13.58 -1.76
CA CYS A 265 23.22 -14.93 -1.51
C CYS A 265 21.77 -15.08 -1.97
N TRP A 266 21.30 -16.28 -2.35
CA TRP A 266 19.89 -16.50 -2.76
C TRP A 266 18.90 -16.24 -1.62
N GLU A 267 19.24 -16.66 -0.40
CA GLU A 267 18.47 -16.34 0.80
C GLU A 267 18.87 -14.98 1.36
N ASN A 268 17.90 -14.06 1.47
CA ASN A 268 18.12 -12.71 1.99
C ASN A 268 18.76 -12.76 3.38
N ILE A 269 18.37 -13.69 4.27
CA ILE A 269 18.95 -13.81 5.62
C ILE A 269 20.45 -14.20 5.64
N HIS A 270 20.97 -14.78 4.56
CA HIS A 270 22.39 -15.18 4.44
C HIS A 270 23.29 -14.09 3.84
N ASP A 271 22.73 -13.02 3.28
CA ASP A 271 23.51 -11.86 2.82
C ASP A 271 24.27 -11.17 3.97
N ARG A 272 25.35 -10.46 3.61
CA ARG A 272 26.27 -9.80 4.56
C ARG A 272 25.53 -8.89 5.56
N PRO A 273 26.03 -8.74 6.80
CA PRO A 273 25.46 -7.82 7.79
C PRO A 273 25.66 -6.33 7.44
N THR A 274 26.46 -6.04 6.42
CA THR A 274 26.75 -4.68 5.96
C THR A 274 26.46 -4.47 4.47
N LYS A 275 26.11 -3.21 4.13
CA LYS A 275 25.99 -2.67 2.78
C LYS A 275 27.23 -1.84 2.44
N SER A 276 27.73 -1.93 1.21
CA SER A 276 28.76 -1.00 0.71
C SER A 276 28.11 0.31 0.25
N LEU A 277 28.71 1.44 0.65
CA LEU A 277 28.35 2.81 0.26
C LEU A 277 29.62 3.55 -0.20
N THR A 278 29.60 4.14 -1.38
CA THR A 278 30.74 4.93 -1.87
C THR A 278 30.73 6.34 -1.26
N CYS A 279 31.86 6.78 -0.70
CA CYS A 279 31.97 8.10 -0.06
C CYS A 279 31.82 9.25 -1.07
N PHE A 280 31.01 10.27 -0.76
CA PHE A 280 30.85 11.43 -1.64
C PHE A 280 32.15 12.24 -1.76
N GLY A 281 32.91 12.40 -0.67
CA GLY A 281 34.22 13.06 -0.64
C GLY A 281 35.30 12.26 -1.37
N CYS A 282 35.98 11.37 -0.64
CA CYS A 282 37.16 10.65 -1.14
C CYS A 282 36.87 9.49 -2.11
N LYS A 283 35.61 9.21 -2.48
CA LYS A 283 35.17 8.09 -3.34
C LYS A 283 35.56 6.68 -2.87
N GLN A 284 36.12 6.54 -1.66
CA GLN A 284 36.39 5.25 -1.02
C GLN A 284 35.08 4.55 -0.62
N ASP A 285 35.02 3.23 -0.78
CA ASP A 285 33.91 2.41 -0.29
C ASP A 285 33.93 2.29 1.24
N ILE A 286 32.73 2.37 1.83
CA ILE A 286 32.47 2.35 3.27
C ILE A 286 31.46 1.22 3.56
N SER A 287 31.74 0.42 4.58
CA SER A 287 30.85 -0.65 5.05
C SER A 287 29.89 -0.12 6.12
N ALA A 288 28.61 0.04 5.78
CA ALA A 288 27.53 0.44 6.69
C ALA A 288 26.76 -0.78 7.20
N GLN A 289 26.48 -0.87 8.51
CA GLN A 289 25.59 -1.92 9.04
C GLN A 289 24.15 -1.73 8.53
N TRP A 290 23.41 -2.82 8.32
CA TRP A 290 21.99 -2.71 7.96
C TRP A 290 21.16 -2.05 9.07
N THR A 291 21.38 -2.42 10.33
CA THR A 291 20.83 -1.71 11.49
C THR A 291 21.89 -1.62 12.57
N SER A 292 21.84 -0.59 13.42
CA SER A 292 22.80 -0.41 14.51
C SER A 292 22.19 0.38 15.65
N GLY A 293 21.81 -0.31 16.73
CA GLY A 293 21.24 0.25 17.95
C GLY A 293 20.49 -0.81 18.75
N SER A 294 19.37 -0.41 19.35
CA SER A 294 18.51 -1.26 20.19
C SER A 294 17.07 -0.70 20.17
N ILE A 295 16.11 -1.36 20.80
CA ILE A 295 14.74 -0.80 20.90
C ILE A 295 14.71 0.54 21.64
N GLY A 296 15.53 0.72 22.67
CA GLY A 296 15.58 1.94 23.49
C GLY A 296 14.69 1.87 24.74
N CYS A 297 14.42 3.01 25.37
CA CYS A 297 13.74 3.08 26.67
C CYS A 297 12.21 3.20 26.61
N ASP A 298 11.61 3.42 25.43
CA ASP A 298 10.16 3.55 25.26
C ASP A 298 9.68 3.00 23.90
N PRO A 299 8.67 2.10 23.84
CA PRO A 299 8.21 1.53 22.57
C PRO A 299 7.53 2.53 21.62
N ASP A 300 7.09 3.69 22.12
CA ASP A 300 6.51 4.76 21.28
C ASP A 300 7.56 5.50 20.45
N VAL A 301 8.85 5.42 20.82
CA VAL A 301 9.99 5.90 20.03
C VAL A 301 10.99 4.79 19.69
N ALA A 302 10.52 3.53 19.66
CA ALA A 302 11.34 2.35 19.42
C ALA A 302 12.27 2.53 18.20
N PHE A 303 13.56 2.23 18.38
CA PHE A 303 14.63 2.29 17.36
C PHE A 303 14.96 3.69 16.79
N ALA A 304 14.37 4.79 17.28
CA ALA A 304 14.59 6.14 16.73
C ALA A 304 16.06 6.64 16.78
N HIS A 305 16.88 6.06 17.66
CA HIS A 305 18.32 6.35 17.80
C HIS A 305 19.24 5.43 16.98
N CYS A 306 18.70 4.50 16.19
CA CYS A 306 19.51 3.57 15.39
C CYS A 306 20.05 4.25 14.11
N VAL A 307 21.26 3.90 13.70
CA VAL A 307 22.07 4.68 12.71
C VAL A 307 22.57 3.91 11.48
N GLY A 308 22.15 2.66 11.30
CA GLY A 308 22.42 1.83 10.12
C GLY A 308 21.56 2.20 8.90
N TYR A 309 21.78 1.49 7.79
CA TYR A 309 21.18 1.82 6.49
C TYR A 309 19.64 1.63 6.42
N ALA A 310 19.11 0.64 7.15
CA ALA A 310 17.68 0.40 7.32
C ALA A 310 17.08 1.15 8.54
N ASP A 311 17.83 2.09 9.12
CA ASP A 311 17.38 2.92 10.23
C ASP A 311 17.03 4.33 9.74
N LYS A 312 16.05 4.95 10.38
CA LYS A 312 15.60 6.32 10.07
C LYS A 312 16.72 7.35 10.20
N SER A 313 17.55 7.20 11.23
CA SER A 313 18.58 8.16 11.62
C SER A 313 19.98 7.78 11.08
N LEU A 314 20.04 7.20 9.87
CA LEU A 314 21.27 6.78 9.18
C LEU A 314 22.38 7.84 9.34
N ARG A 315 23.50 7.42 9.94
CA ARG A 315 24.69 8.26 10.12
C ARG A 315 25.96 7.41 10.07
N VAL A 316 26.63 7.42 8.93
CA VAL A 316 27.89 6.68 8.70
C VAL A 316 29.00 7.67 8.33
N SER A 317 30.01 7.82 9.18
CA SER A 317 31.18 8.67 8.90
C SER A 317 32.21 7.91 8.07
N CYS A 318 32.77 8.56 7.04
CA CYS A 318 33.86 7.99 6.26
C CYS A 318 35.12 7.82 7.14
N PRO A 319 35.74 6.62 7.19
CA PRO A 319 36.96 6.43 7.98
C PRO A 319 38.14 7.30 7.48
N GLN A 320 38.18 7.63 6.19
CA GLN A 320 39.22 8.46 5.57
C GLN A 320 38.95 9.96 5.78
N CYS A 321 38.00 10.55 5.02
CA CYS A 321 37.76 12.00 5.00
C CYS A 321 36.71 12.51 6.01
N LYS A 322 36.22 11.64 6.92
CA LYS A 322 35.26 11.93 8.00
C LYS A 322 33.85 12.36 7.60
N SER A 323 33.62 12.77 6.34
CA SER A 323 32.30 13.13 5.79
C SER A 323 31.19 12.15 6.19
N SER A 324 30.03 12.68 6.54
CA SER A 324 28.89 11.97 7.12
C SER A 324 27.86 11.61 6.05
N ILE A 325 27.60 10.32 5.87
CA ILE A 325 26.51 9.81 5.01
C ILE A 325 25.22 9.70 5.82
N THR A 326 24.17 10.33 5.31
CA THR A 326 22.76 10.31 5.77
C THR A 326 21.82 9.97 4.61
N HIS A 327 20.54 9.69 4.88
CA HIS A 327 19.53 9.50 3.82
C HIS A 327 19.40 10.72 2.90
N ASP A 328 19.40 11.93 3.46
CA ASP A 328 19.31 13.19 2.69
C ASP A 328 20.49 13.33 1.71
N SER A 329 21.71 13.08 2.17
CA SER A 329 22.91 13.14 1.33
C SER A 329 22.88 12.10 0.20
N LEU A 330 22.36 10.89 0.45
CA LEU A 330 22.16 9.88 -0.60
C LEU A 330 21.10 10.31 -1.63
N CYS A 331 20.06 11.04 -1.19
CA CYS A 331 19.04 11.60 -2.08
C CYS A 331 19.57 12.76 -2.94
N VAL A 332 20.43 13.62 -2.37
CA VAL A 332 21.13 14.68 -3.11
C VAL A 332 22.15 14.10 -4.08
N GLN A 333 22.91 13.07 -3.70
CA GLN A 333 23.83 12.39 -4.63
C GLN A 333 23.10 11.71 -5.78
N LYS A 334 21.89 11.15 -5.55
CA LYS A 334 21.01 10.66 -6.64
C LYS A 334 20.65 11.79 -7.60
N LEU A 335 20.23 12.96 -7.09
CA LEU A 335 19.89 14.12 -7.91
C LEU A 335 21.10 14.63 -8.71
N HIS A 336 22.28 14.73 -8.08
CA HIS A 336 23.54 15.07 -8.74
C HIS A 336 23.81 14.11 -9.91
N ASN A 337 23.69 12.79 -9.68
CA ASN A 337 23.97 11.76 -10.69
C ASN A 337 22.99 11.84 -11.88
N ASP A 338 21.69 12.01 -11.63
CA ASP A 338 20.71 12.16 -12.71
C ASP A 338 20.87 13.49 -13.46
N VAL A 339 21.26 14.59 -12.79
CA VAL A 339 21.67 15.84 -13.44
C VAL A 339 22.91 15.64 -14.33
N GLN A 340 23.93 14.89 -13.88
CA GLN A 340 25.09 14.58 -14.73
C GLN A 340 24.69 13.77 -15.98
N ARG A 341 23.86 12.73 -15.82
CA ARG A 341 23.34 11.89 -16.92
C ARG A 341 22.52 12.71 -17.91
N LEU A 342 21.66 13.60 -17.41
CA LEU A 342 20.89 14.56 -18.21
C LEU A 342 21.80 15.46 -19.07
N LEU A 343 22.91 15.92 -18.50
CA LEU A 343 23.80 16.93 -19.09
C LEU A 343 24.91 16.35 -19.99
N LYS A 344 25.08 15.03 -19.99
CA LYS A 344 26.12 14.29 -20.71
C LYS A 344 25.55 13.26 -21.69
N ASP A 345 24.61 12.44 -21.21
CA ASP A 345 24.05 11.29 -21.91
C ASP A 345 22.60 11.56 -22.41
N ASP A 346 22.14 12.82 -22.30
CA ASP A 346 20.82 13.37 -22.65
C ASP A 346 19.60 12.79 -21.90
N VAL A 347 19.80 11.75 -21.08
CA VAL A 347 18.77 11.03 -20.28
C VAL A 347 17.88 12.01 -19.48
N PRO A 348 16.57 12.10 -19.77
CA PRO A 348 15.67 13.02 -19.05
C PRO A 348 15.57 12.69 -17.55
N MET A 349 15.33 13.71 -16.73
CA MET A 349 15.16 13.55 -15.28
C MET A 349 13.96 12.64 -14.96
N PRO A 350 14.00 11.83 -13.89
CA PRO A 350 12.81 11.14 -13.39
C PRO A 350 11.70 12.15 -13.07
N GLY A 351 10.44 11.75 -13.26
CA GLY A 351 9.26 12.57 -13.06
C GLY A 351 8.92 13.55 -14.18
N THR A 352 9.46 13.34 -15.39
CA THR A 352 9.41 14.33 -16.49
C THR A 352 9.13 13.76 -17.89
N LEU A 353 8.88 12.45 -18.04
CA LEU A 353 8.59 11.81 -19.34
C LEU A 353 7.09 11.67 -19.65
N LEU A 354 6.25 11.68 -18.62
CA LEU A 354 4.81 11.44 -18.73
C LEU A 354 4.03 12.75 -18.63
N SER A 355 2.98 12.86 -19.46
CA SER A 355 1.98 13.93 -19.41
C SER A 355 1.07 13.80 -18.17
N GLU A 356 0.17 14.77 -17.95
CA GLU A 356 -0.87 14.67 -16.90
C GLU A 356 -1.74 13.40 -17.04
N ASN A 357 -1.99 12.98 -18.29
CA ASN A 357 -2.70 11.75 -18.64
C ASN A 357 -1.90 10.48 -18.30
N GLY A 358 -0.63 10.58 -17.91
CA GLY A 358 0.25 9.44 -17.62
C GLY A 358 0.83 8.76 -18.86
N THR A 359 0.45 9.19 -20.06
CA THR A 359 1.05 8.73 -21.32
C THR A 359 2.33 9.50 -21.62
N PRO A 360 3.31 8.92 -22.36
CA PRO A 360 4.52 9.64 -22.77
C PRO A 360 4.20 10.94 -23.52
N THR A 361 5.02 11.98 -23.33
CA THR A 361 4.87 13.25 -24.05
C THR A 361 5.25 13.13 -25.52
N ASP A 362 4.43 13.69 -26.39
CA ASP A 362 4.55 13.60 -27.85
C ASP A 362 5.70 14.52 -28.37
N ASP A 363 6.92 13.98 -28.49
CA ASP A 363 8.19 14.71 -28.76
C ASP A 363 8.32 15.31 -30.19
N LYS A 364 7.20 15.65 -30.82
CA LYS A 364 7.14 16.16 -32.20
C LYS A 364 7.78 17.54 -32.40
N ASN A 365 7.98 18.29 -31.31
CA ASN A 365 8.56 19.64 -31.31
C ASN A 365 9.96 19.71 -30.66
N GLY A 366 10.51 18.60 -30.16
CA GLY A 366 11.78 18.59 -29.42
C GLY A 366 11.77 19.37 -28.10
N ASP A 367 10.59 19.79 -27.62
CA ASP A 367 10.42 20.55 -26.38
C ASP A 367 10.51 19.63 -25.17
N LYS A 368 11.72 19.14 -24.89
CA LYS A 368 12.08 18.43 -23.66
C LYS A 368 11.42 19.15 -22.49
N SER A 369 10.75 18.42 -21.60
CA SER A 369 9.87 19.00 -20.58
C SER A 369 10.60 20.01 -19.67
N PHE A 370 9.86 21.01 -19.17
CA PHE A 370 10.40 22.24 -18.57
C PHE A 370 11.59 22.05 -17.60
N PRO A 371 11.60 21.10 -16.65
CA PRO A 371 12.74 20.89 -15.75
C PRO A 371 14.03 20.54 -16.50
N ASN A 372 13.93 19.74 -17.56
CA ASN A 372 15.08 19.35 -18.39
C ASN A 372 15.67 20.56 -19.14
N ARG A 373 14.84 21.52 -19.61
CA ARG A 373 15.32 22.76 -20.25
C ARG A 373 15.93 23.72 -19.23
N LEU A 374 15.26 23.89 -18.08
CA LEU A 374 15.74 24.74 -16.99
C LEU A 374 17.15 24.31 -16.56
N ILE A 375 17.39 23.01 -16.38
CA ILE A 375 18.71 22.48 -16.00
C ILE A 375 19.73 22.59 -17.16
N LYS A 376 19.34 22.31 -18.42
CA LYS A 376 20.28 22.34 -19.58
C LYS A 376 20.69 23.76 -20.00
N GLU A 377 19.77 24.71 -19.98
CA GLU A 377 19.89 26.02 -20.63
C GLU A 377 19.81 27.20 -19.64
N GLY A 378 19.47 26.91 -18.38
CA GLY A 378 19.17 27.92 -17.36
C GLY A 378 20.09 27.91 -16.15
N ILE A 379 20.25 26.76 -15.49
CA ILE A 379 20.84 26.64 -14.12
C ILE A 379 21.91 25.55 -14.00
N ARG A 380 22.56 25.19 -15.12
CA ARG A 380 23.46 24.02 -15.23
C ARG A 380 24.56 24.00 -14.17
N SER A 381 25.30 25.09 -14.04
CA SER A 381 26.48 25.16 -13.19
C SER A 381 26.09 25.31 -11.72
N GLU A 382 25.06 26.11 -11.46
CA GLU A 382 24.54 26.42 -10.13
C GLU A 382 23.93 25.20 -9.45
N LEU A 383 23.22 24.35 -10.21
CA LEU A 383 22.66 23.11 -9.67
C LEU A 383 23.72 22.03 -9.47
N LEU A 384 24.71 21.91 -10.38
CA LEU A 384 25.84 20.99 -10.19
C LEU A 384 26.66 21.37 -8.94
N GLN A 385 26.97 22.65 -8.76
CA GLN A 385 27.71 23.10 -7.57
C GLN A 385 26.91 22.88 -6.28
N LEU A 386 25.64 23.31 -6.25
CA LEU A 386 24.77 23.13 -5.07
C LEU A 386 24.65 21.66 -4.66
N THR A 387 24.63 20.74 -5.63
CA THR A 387 24.51 19.30 -5.35
C THR A 387 25.84 18.59 -5.18
N ASP A 388 26.98 19.29 -5.26
CA ASP A 388 28.28 18.68 -4.96
C ASP A 388 28.51 18.63 -3.45
N LEU A 389 28.31 17.43 -2.88
CA LEU A 389 28.47 17.16 -1.45
C LEU A 389 29.94 17.19 -0.98
N THR A 390 30.91 17.42 -1.88
CA THR A 390 32.31 17.68 -1.51
C THR A 390 32.56 19.15 -1.17
N GLU A 391 31.75 20.06 -1.72
CA GLU A 391 31.72 21.49 -1.36
C GLU A 391 30.59 21.81 -0.36
N ASN A 392 29.43 21.15 -0.48
CA ASN A 392 28.18 21.51 0.18
C ASN A 392 27.55 20.32 0.94
N GLU A 393 28.29 19.73 1.90
CA GLU A 393 27.90 18.54 2.68
C GLU A 393 26.52 18.66 3.38
N SER A 394 26.07 19.87 3.72
CA SER A 394 24.80 20.13 4.39
C SER A 394 23.59 20.33 3.46
N THR A 395 23.75 20.17 2.14
CA THR A 395 22.64 20.31 1.19
C THR A 395 21.60 19.21 1.38
N THR A 396 20.32 19.60 1.39
CA THR A 396 19.17 18.66 1.38
C THR A 396 18.26 18.93 0.16
N VAL A 397 17.25 18.08 -0.02
CA VAL A 397 16.25 18.26 -1.08
C VAL A 397 15.44 19.55 -0.88
N GLU A 398 15.22 19.97 0.38
CA GLU A 398 14.65 21.27 0.75
C GLU A 398 15.53 22.44 0.28
N THR A 399 16.85 22.36 0.45
CA THR A 399 17.79 23.41 -0.01
C THR A 399 17.72 23.58 -1.53
N ILE A 400 17.65 22.46 -2.26
CA ILE A 400 17.50 22.44 -3.72
C ILE A 400 16.14 23.01 -4.13
N ARG A 401 15.06 22.66 -3.41
CA ARG A 401 13.70 23.19 -3.57
C ARG A 401 13.65 24.71 -3.42
N ASP A 402 14.32 25.27 -2.40
CA ASP A 402 14.40 26.72 -2.21
C ASP A 402 15.19 27.42 -3.32
N ARG A 403 16.31 26.85 -3.74
CA ARG A 403 17.10 27.45 -4.84
C ARG A 403 16.33 27.42 -6.16
N LEU A 404 15.60 26.33 -6.45
CA LEU A 404 14.70 26.24 -7.60
C LEU A 404 13.56 27.27 -7.50
N GLU A 405 12.97 27.46 -6.32
CA GLU A 405 11.97 28.53 -6.08
C GLU A 405 12.51 29.94 -6.35
N VAL A 406 13.78 30.22 -6.08
CA VAL A 406 14.43 31.49 -6.45
C VAL A 406 14.58 31.61 -7.96
N PHE A 407 15.04 30.55 -8.63
CA PHE A 407 15.16 30.53 -10.10
C PHE A 407 13.81 30.69 -10.82
N LEU A 408 12.71 30.12 -10.29
CA LEU A 408 11.35 30.31 -10.82
C LEU A 408 10.82 31.76 -10.69
N LYS A 409 11.50 32.63 -9.92
CA LYS A 409 11.15 34.05 -9.74
C LYS A 409 11.98 34.98 -10.65
N ASP A 410 13.04 34.48 -11.31
CA ASP A 410 13.80 35.24 -12.30
C ASP A 410 13.13 35.24 -13.67
N ARG A 411 12.41 36.33 -13.97
CA ARG A 411 11.72 36.54 -15.25
C ARG A 411 12.66 36.62 -16.46
N SER A 412 13.96 36.89 -16.27
CA SER A 412 14.94 36.89 -17.37
C SER A 412 15.36 35.46 -17.73
N LEU A 413 15.62 34.63 -16.71
CA LEU A 413 15.91 33.21 -16.84
C LEU A 413 14.75 32.45 -17.48
N ILE A 414 13.51 32.66 -17.01
CA ILE A 414 12.33 31.95 -17.55
C ILE A 414 12.07 32.33 -19.02
N ARG A 415 12.19 33.61 -19.42
CA ARG A 415 12.03 34.01 -20.83
C ARG A 415 13.11 33.40 -21.73
N ARG A 416 14.36 33.29 -21.23
CA ARG A 416 15.47 32.63 -21.91
C ARG A 416 15.20 31.13 -22.13
N VAL A 417 14.91 30.40 -21.05
CA VAL A 417 14.64 28.94 -21.07
C VAL A 417 13.43 28.58 -21.94
N ASN A 418 12.39 29.41 -21.94
CA ASN A 418 11.17 29.15 -22.73
C ASN A 418 11.21 29.71 -24.16
N LYS A 419 12.31 30.34 -24.59
CA LYS A 419 12.57 30.79 -25.99
C LYS A 419 11.45 31.64 -26.61
N LYS A 420 10.63 32.30 -25.78
CA LYS A 420 9.39 33.01 -26.18
C LYS A 420 9.47 34.47 -25.75
N ALA A 421 9.87 35.33 -26.68
CA ALA A 421 10.06 36.78 -26.46
C ALA A 421 8.84 37.52 -25.90
N LEU A 422 7.62 37.03 -26.18
CA LEU A 422 6.34 37.63 -25.76
C LEU A 422 5.67 36.91 -24.57
N SER A 423 6.37 35.98 -23.91
CA SER A 423 5.84 35.31 -22.72
C SER A 423 5.93 36.21 -21.47
N SER A 424 4.99 36.01 -20.52
CA SER A 424 4.91 36.77 -19.26
C SER A 424 6.26 36.86 -18.53
N GLY A 425 7.06 35.79 -18.60
CA GLY A 425 8.27 35.58 -17.81
C GLY A 425 8.00 34.94 -16.44
N ASP A 426 6.74 34.68 -16.10
CA ASP A 426 6.37 33.87 -14.94
C ASP A 426 6.07 32.43 -15.42
N PRO A 427 6.59 31.39 -14.74
CA PRO A 427 6.41 30.01 -15.17
C PRO A 427 4.96 29.54 -14.98
N SER A 428 4.49 28.72 -15.93
CA SER A 428 3.12 28.21 -15.96
C SER A 428 2.82 27.23 -14.81
N LEU A 429 1.53 26.92 -14.61
CA LEU A 429 1.11 25.88 -13.66
C LEU A 429 1.68 24.50 -14.03
N GLU A 430 1.60 24.13 -15.31
CA GLU A 430 2.13 22.89 -15.89
C GLU A 430 3.66 22.79 -15.71
N GLU A 431 4.39 23.89 -15.88
CA GLU A 431 5.84 23.97 -15.70
C GLU A 431 6.23 23.75 -14.23
N LYS A 432 5.48 24.37 -13.30
CA LYS A 432 5.65 24.17 -11.85
C LYS A 432 5.28 22.75 -11.40
N MET A 433 4.22 22.17 -11.96
CA MET A 433 3.80 20.80 -11.68
C MET A 433 4.81 19.79 -12.22
N SER A 434 5.35 20.01 -13.42
CA SER A 434 6.47 19.22 -13.96
C SER A 434 7.70 19.25 -13.04
N LEU A 435 8.04 20.42 -12.48
CA LEU A 435 9.16 20.54 -11.53
C LEU A 435 8.89 19.84 -10.20
N ARG A 436 7.66 19.91 -9.67
CA ARG A 436 7.26 19.13 -8.48
C ARG A 436 7.32 17.63 -8.74
N ASN A 437 6.82 17.19 -9.89
CA ASN A 437 6.82 15.78 -10.30
C ASN A 437 8.24 15.22 -10.46
N MET A 438 9.21 16.06 -10.81
CA MET A 438 10.64 15.75 -10.77
C MET A 438 11.19 15.67 -9.34
N LEU A 439 10.94 16.68 -8.49
CA LEU A 439 11.48 16.73 -7.13
C LEU A 439 10.95 15.62 -6.22
N SER A 440 9.71 15.18 -6.40
CA SER A 440 9.11 14.08 -5.63
C SER A 440 9.84 12.74 -5.78
N ARG A 441 10.72 12.60 -6.78
CA ARG A 441 11.51 11.39 -7.05
C ARG A 441 12.74 11.23 -6.17
N TYR A 442 13.15 12.30 -5.48
CA TYR A 442 14.32 12.34 -4.61
C TYR A 442 13.97 12.42 -3.13
N TRP A 443 12.76 12.88 -2.78
CA TRP A 443 12.34 12.93 -1.38
C TRP A 443 12.19 11.53 -0.79
N ASP A 444 12.82 11.31 0.36
CA ASP A 444 12.88 10.02 1.05
C ASP A 444 13.32 8.84 0.15
N ASN A 445 14.02 9.10 -0.98
CA ASN A 445 14.22 8.09 -2.03
C ASN A 445 15.58 8.23 -2.75
N SER A 446 16.61 7.64 -2.14
CA SER A 446 17.95 7.48 -2.73
C SER A 446 18.08 6.28 -3.70
N SER A 447 17.05 5.44 -3.85
CA SER A 447 17.05 4.31 -4.79
C SER A 447 17.02 4.79 -6.25
N PRO A 448 17.45 4.01 -7.26
CA PRO A 448 17.44 4.43 -8.66
C PRO A 448 16.03 4.58 -9.28
N PHE A 449 14.98 4.22 -8.54
CA PHE A 449 13.60 4.14 -9.00
C PHE A 449 12.83 5.45 -8.73
N ALA A 450 11.71 5.63 -9.45
CA ALA A 450 10.86 6.82 -9.36
C ALA A 450 9.99 6.88 -8.09
N ILE A 451 9.98 5.83 -7.26
CA ILE A 451 9.27 5.74 -5.98
C ILE A 451 10.14 5.07 -4.92
N ASN A 452 9.82 5.26 -3.64
CA ASN A 452 10.44 4.49 -2.56
C ASN A 452 9.79 3.09 -2.46
N LEU A 453 10.52 2.07 -2.92
CA LEU A 453 10.05 0.67 -2.95
C LEU A 453 9.93 0.02 -1.57
N ILE A 454 10.71 0.43 -0.58
CA ILE A 454 10.58 -0.06 0.81
C ILE A 454 9.18 0.28 1.29
N GLY A 455 8.79 1.54 1.15
CA GLY A 455 7.45 2.01 1.50
C GLY A 455 6.35 1.34 0.68
N ALA A 456 6.56 1.07 -0.61
CA ALA A 456 5.56 0.40 -1.45
C ALA A 456 5.26 -1.02 -0.95
N VAL A 457 6.31 -1.84 -0.72
CA VAL A 457 6.17 -3.20 -0.17
C VAL A 457 5.48 -3.19 1.20
N ILE A 458 5.86 -2.27 2.09
CA ILE A 458 5.26 -2.19 3.43
C ILE A 458 3.77 -1.82 3.39
N ARG A 459 3.36 -0.92 2.48
CA ARG A 459 1.93 -0.61 2.27
C ARG A 459 1.17 -1.80 1.67
N GLN A 460 1.75 -2.50 0.70
CA GLN A 460 1.15 -3.73 0.16
C GLN A 460 1.08 -4.87 1.20
N GLY A 461 1.92 -4.88 2.24
CA GLY A 461 1.86 -5.86 3.33
C GLY A 461 0.49 -5.95 4.02
N THR A 462 -0.24 -4.84 4.15
CA THR A 462 -1.61 -4.83 4.69
C THR A 462 -2.66 -5.37 3.70
N PHE A 463 -2.38 -5.37 2.39
CA PHE A 463 -3.20 -6.05 1.38
C PHE A 463 -2.92 -7.55 1.36
N VAL A 464 -1.64 -7.94 1.34
CA VAL A 464 -1.16 -9.31 1.40
C VAL A 464 -1.77 -10.06 2.58
N GLY A 465 -1.66 -9.51 3.80
CA GLY A 465 -2.24 -10.13 5.01
C GLY A 465 -3.75 -10.32 4.89
N LYS A 466 -4.50 -9.30 4.44
CA LYS A 466 -5.95 -9.38 4.25
C LYS A 466 -6.38 -10.41 3.20
N MET A 467 -5.53 -10.72 2.21
CA MET A 467 -5.82 -11.77 1.22
C MET A 467 -5.58 -13.17 1.77
N ASP A 468 -4.56 -13.33 2.61
CA ASP A 468 -4.25 -14.57 3.31
C ASP A 468 -5.29 -14.88 4.41
N ASP A 469 -5.63 -13.88 5.25
CA ASP A 469 -6.63 -13.97 6.33
C ASP A 469 -8.06 -14.32 5.83
N ILE A 470 -8.40 -13.93 4.60
CA ILE A 470 -9.70 -14.20 3.97
C ILE A 470 -9.74 -15.58 3.28
N ASP A 471 -8.56 -16.13 2.94
CA ASP A 471 -8.35 -17.42 2.30
C ASP A 471 -9.33 -17.75 1.14
N TRP A 472 -9.36 -16.88 0.12
CA TRP A 472 -10.07 -17.22 -1.12
C TRP A 472 -9.40 -18.38 -1.88
N LEU A 473 -8.11 -18.67 -1.63
CA LEU A 473 -7.36 -19.68 -2.34
C LEU A 473 -7.91 -21.10 -2.10
N HIS A 474 -8.36 -21.40 -0.88
CA HIS A 474 -9.01 -22.68 -0.56
C HIS A 474 -10.54 -22.64 -0.67
N SER A 475 -11.13 -21.59 -1.26
CA SER A 475 -12.58 -21.49 -1.43
C SER A 475 -13.13 -22.53 -2.41
N PRO A 476 -14.14 -23.34 -2.03
CA PRO A 476 -14.71 -24.36 -2.93
C PRO A 476 -15.44 -23.79 -4.15
N THR A 477 -15.67 -22.47 -4.20
CA THR A 477 -16.29 -21.75 -5.32
C THR A 477 -15.32 -20.82 -6.05
N LEU A 478 -14.01 -20.89 -5.77
CA LEU A 478 -12.95 -19.97 -6.23
C LEU A 478 -13.10 -19.52 -7.69
N GLY A 479 -13.18 -20.45 -8.65
CA GLY A 479 -13.30 -20.09 -10.08
C GLY A 479 -14.52 -19.22 -10.39
N SER A 480 -15.68 -19.53 -9.80
CA SER A 480 -16.90 -18.74 -9.95
C SER A 480 -16.87 -17.40 -9.18
N ASN A 481 -16.16 -17.36 -8.04
CA ASN A 481 -15.89 -16.13 -7.31
C ASN A 481 -15.06 -15.18 -8.19
N MET A 482 -13.99 -15.68 -8.83
CA MET A 482 -13.15 -14.92 -9.75
C MET A 482 -13.92 -14.37 -10.94
N THR A 483 -14.81 -15.15 -11.57
CA THR A 483 -15.71 -14.62 -12.62
C THR A 483 -16.55 -13.44 -12.10
N GLY A 484 -17.11 -13.56 -10.88
CA GLY A 484 -17.86 -12.49 -10.23
C GLY A 484 -17.01 -11.25 -9.93
N PHE A 485 -15.77 -11.44 -9.45
CA PHE A 485 -14.82 -10.38 -9.16
C PHE A 485 -14.38 -9.63 -10.42
N ILE A 486 -14.16 -10.34 -11.54
CA ILE A 486 -13.81 -9.74 -12.84
C ILE A 486 -14.96 -8.85 -13.34
N SER A 487 -16.21 -9.33 -13.38
CA SER A 487 -17.36 -8.48 -13.77
C SER A 487 -17.61 -7.31 -12.82
N LYS A 488 -17.25 -7.45 -11.54
CA LYS A 488 -17.29 -6.36 -10.56
C LYS A 488 -16.20 -5.30 -10.85
N TYR A 489 -14.99 -5.73 -11.21
CA TYR A 489 -13.89 -4.87 -11.63
C TYR A 489 -14.21 -4.13 -12.93
N GLU A 490 -14.79 -4.78 -13.94
CA GLU A 490 -15.24 -4.11 -15.18
C GLU A 490 -16.27 -3.01 -14.88
N THR A 491 -17.22 -3.30 -13.98
CA THR A 491 -18.20 -2.31 -13.52
C THR A 491 -17.53 -1.15 -12.77
N PHE A 492 -16.53 -1.44 -11.92
CA PHE A 492 -15.72 -0.43 -11.24
C PHE A 492 -14.94 0.46 -12.22
N PHE A 493 -14.35 -0.13 -13.27
CA PHE A 493 -13.64 0.60 -14.31
C PHE A 493 -14.59 1.51 -15.12
N GLN A 494 -15.82 1.07 -15.38
CA GLN A 494 -16.88 1.91 -15.96
C GLN A 494 -17.28 3.08 -15.05
N ILE A 495 -17.20 2.94 -13.71
CA ILE A 495 -17.40 4.07 -12.79
C ILE A 495 -16.26 5.07 -12.96
N MET A 496 -15.00 4.64 -12.98
CA MET A 496 -13.84 5.52 -13.20
C MET A 496 -13.95 6.28 -14.54
N ALA A 497 -14.17 5.56 -15.64
CA ALA A 497 -14.28 6.12 -16.99
C ALA A 497 -15.37 7.20 -17.10
N ARG A 498 -16.57 6.93 -16.56
CA ARG A 498 -17.74 7.82 -16.68
C ARG A 498 -17.74 8.99 -15.70
N ASN A 499 -16.83 9.03 -14.72
CA ASN A 499 -16.82 10.02 -13.64
C ASN A 499 -15.43 10.64 -13.44
N LYS A 500 -14.78 11.04 -14.54
CA LYS A 500 -13.55 11.85 -14.53
C LYS A 500 -13.64 12.97 -13.49
N GLY A 501 -12.61 13.16 -12.66
CA GLY A 501 -12.65 14.12 -11.55
C GLY A 501 -13.10 13.54 -10.20
N HIS A 502 -13.56 12.29 -10.13
CA HIS A 502 -14.00 11.68 -8.88
C HIS A 502 -12.99 10.68 -8.30
N ALA A 503 -13.10 10.50 -6.99
CA ALA A 503 -12.39 9.46 -6.25
C ALA A 503 -13.21 8.16 -6.27
N VAL A 504 -12.56 7.05 -6.63
CA VAL A 504 -13.17 5.75 -6.85
C VAL A 504 -12.32 4.70 -6.13
N VAL A 505 -12.88 4.04 -5.12
CA VAL A 505 -12.11 3.18 -4.18
C VAL A 505 -12.51 1.71 -4.34
N PRO A 506 -11.55 0.80 -4.58
CA PRO A 506 -11.85 -0.62 -4.78
C PRO A 506 -12.26 -1.29 -3.46
N THR A 507 -13.09 -2.32 -3.60
CA THR A 507 -13.21 -3.38 -2.58
C THR A 507 -12.08 -4.38 -2.77
N LEU A 508 -11.72 -5.16 -1.74
CA LEU A 508 -10.57 -6.07 -1.77
C LEU A 508 -10.55 -7.01 -3.00
N ASP A 509 -11.72 -7.54 -3.37
CA ASP A 509 -11.91 -8.39 -4.56
C ASP A 509 -11.73 -7.65 -5.88
N VAL A 510 -12.18 -6.39 -5.96
CA VAL A 510 -11.92 -5.51 -7.12
C VAL A 510 -10.44 -5.16 -7.25
N ASP A 511 -9.78 -4.91 -6.13
CA ASP A 511 -8.37 -4.51 -6.06
C ASP A 511 -7.45 -5.66 -6.46
N LEU A 512 -7.77 -6.90 -6.05
CA LEU A 512 -7.08 -8.11 -6.51
C LEU A 512 -7.08 -8.25 -8.04
N ILE A 513 -8.25 -8.06 -8.67
CA ILE A 513 -8.36 -8.09 -10.14
C ILE A 513 -7.58 -6.92 -10.77
N TRP A 514 -7.65 -5.72 -10.18
CA TRP A 514 -6.92 -4.55 -10.66
C TRP A 514 -5.41 -4.76 -10.62
N HIS A 515 -4.87 -5.20 -9.48
CA HIS A 515 -3.46 -5.54 -9.29
C HIS A 515 -3.02 -6.60 -10.31
N THR A 516 -3.80 -7.67 -10.48
CA THR A 516 -3.54 -8.72 -11.47
C THR A 516 -3.46 -8.15 -12.90
N HIS A 517 -4.31 -7.18 -13.22
CA HIS A 517 -4.28 -6.50 -14.51
C HIS A 517 -3.02 -5.64 -14.68
N GLN A 518 -2.64 -4.86 -13.67
CA GLN A 518 -1.44 -4.01 -13.68
C GLN A 518 -0.14 -4.81 -13.86
N LEU A 519 -0.11 -6.05 -13.36
CA LEU A 519 1.00 -6.99 -13.54
C LEU A 519 1.14 -7.48 -15.01
N SER A 520 0.18 -7.15 -15.88
CA SER A 520 0.29 -7.15 -17.35
C SER A 520 0.28 -5.70 -17.89
N PRO A 521 1.33 -4.88 -17.67
CA PRO A 521 1.22 -3.43 -17.73
C PRO A 521 0.99 -2.88 -19.14
N ALA A 522 1.41 -3.60 -20.19
CA ALA A 522 1.04 -3.28 -21.57
C ALA A 522 -0.48 -3.45 -21.82
N ARG A 523 -1.04 -4.62 -21.45
CA ARG A 523 -2.49 -4.90 -21.53
C ARG A 523 -3.29 -3.87 -20.73
N TYR A 524 -2.81 -3.53 -19.53
CA TYR A 524 -3.41 -2.52 -18.66
C TYR A 524 -3.31 -1.09 -19.23
N TYR A 525 -2.19 -0.72 -19.85
CA TYR A 525 -2.03 0.58 -20.53
C TYR A 525 -3.01 0.72 -21.70
N ASP A 526 -3.05 -0.27 -22.60
CA ASP A 526 -3.95 -0.28 -23.75
C ASP A 526 -5.41 -0.24 -23.31
N PHE A 527 -5.79 -1.07 -22.32
CA PHE A 527 -7.15 -1.09 -21.77
C PHE A 527 -7.53 0.24 -21.11
N SER A 528 -6.70 0.75 -20.19
CA SER A 528 -7.03 1.95 -19.41
C SER A 528 -7.09 3.22 -20.27
N THR A 529 -6.15 3.39 -21.20
CA THR A 529 -6.15 4.51 -22.15
C THR A 529 -7.35 4.44 -23.10
N THR A 530 -7.67 3.25 -23.64
CA THR A 530 -8.86 3.04 -24.47
C THR A 530 -10.16 3.35 -23.72
N GLN A 531 -10.31 2.85 -22.49
CA GLN A 531 -11.54 2.99 -21.71
C GLN A 531 -11.74 4.39 -21.09
N THR A 532 -10.72 5.26 -21.06
CA THR A 532 -10.79 6.58 -20.39
C THR A 532 -10.43 7.78 -21.27
N GLU A 533 -10.42 7.59 -22.60
CA GLU A 533 -10.10 8.62 -23.61
C GLU A 533 -8.65 9.14 -23.52
N GLY A 534 -7.69 8.21 -23.53
CA GLY A 534 -6.26 8.51 -23.60
C GLY A 534 -5.54 8.71 -22.26
N MET A 535 -6.20 8.44 -21.12
CA MET A 535 -5.57 8.49 -19.80
C MET A 535 -5.05 7.11 -19.37
N PHE A 536 -3.75 7.02 -19.06
CA PHE A 536 -3.19 5.87 -18.36
C PHE A 536 -3.62 5.95 -16.90
N VAL A 537 -4.66 5.18 -16.53
CA VAL A 537 -5.15 5.13 -15.15
C VAL A 537 -4.03 4.62 -14.25
N ASN A 538 -3.86 5.25 -13.09
CA ASN A 538 -2.82 4.90 -12.14
C ASN A 538 -3.42 4.47 -10.81
N HIS A 539 -2.74 3.55 -10.15
CA HIS A 539 -3.01 3.17 -8.76
C HIS A 539 -1.99 3.93 -7.91
N ASP A 540 -2.50 4.74 -6.98
CA ASP A 540 -1.67 5.52 -6.05
C ASP A 540 -1.58 4.75 -4.75
N ASP A 541 -0.36 4.41 -4.37
CA ASP A 541 -0.11 3.70 -3.14
C ASP A 541 -0.15 4.62 -1.90
N LYS A 542 -0.46 5.92 -2.01
CA LYS A 542 -0.60 6.87 -0.89
C LYS A 542 -1.84 7.79 -0.98
N VAL A 543 -2.98 7.34 -0.47
CA VAL A 543 -4.24 8.10 -0.38
C VAL A 543 -4.60 8.47 1.06
N ASP A 544 -5.11 9.69 1.28
CA ASP A 544 -5.55 10.20 2.59
C ASP A 544 -6.69 9.37 3.21
N GLU A 545 -6.49 8.88 4.44
CA GLU A 545 -7.51 8.22 5.29
C GLU A 545 -8.87 8.96 5.27
N GLY A 546 -8.83 10.30 5.33
CA GLY A 546 -10.01 11.16 5.32
C GLY A 546 -10.78 11.11 4.00
N LYS A 547 -10.06 11.14 2.86
CA LYS A 547 -10.68 11.08 1.52
C LYS A 547 -11.22 9.69 1.18
N LEU A 548 -10.54 8.63 1.60
CA LEU A 548 -10.91 7.24 1.29
C LEU A 548 -12.36 6.89 1.65
N THR A 549 -12.84 7.32 2.82
CA THR A 549 -14.21 7.01 3.25
C THR A 549 -15.30 7.67 2.40
N ASP A 550 -15.14 8.93 2.00
CA ASP A 550 -16.16 9.61 1.18
C ASP A 550 -16.16 9.06 -0.24
N ALA A 551 -14.96 8.82 -0.77
CA ALA A 551 -14.75 8.17 -2.06
C ALA A 551 -15.35 6.77 -2.11
N PHE A 552 -15.20 5.97 -1.05
CA PHE A 552 -15.78 4.63 -0.96
C PHE A 552 -17.31 4.65 -0.86
N ALA A 553 -17.88 5.52 -0.02
CA ALA A 553 -19.33 5.71 0.06
C ALA A 553 -19.91 6.19 -1.28
N TRP A 554 -19.25 7.13 -1.96
CA TRP A 554 -19.62 7.58 -3.31
C TRP A 554 -19.53 6.43 -4.32
N THR A 555 -18.43 5.65 -4.32
CA THR A 555 -18.20 4.52 -5.25
C THR A 555 -19.31 3.48 -5.11
N SER A 556 -19.61 3.09 -3.86
CA SER A 556 -20.63 2.10 -3.55
C SER A 556 -22.03 2.56 -3.99
N ARG A 557 -22.34 3.87 -3.93
CA ARG A 557 -23.57 4.45 -4.51
C ARG A 557 -23.59 4.40 -6.03
N GLN A 558 -22.48 4.67 -6.72
CA GLN A 558 -22.45 4.58 -8.19
C GLN A 558 -22.56 3.13 -8.67
N TYR A 559 -21.88 2.19 -8.01
CA TYR A 559 -22.00 0.75 -8.28
C TYR A 559 -23.45 0.28 -8.12
N GLN A 560 -24.13 0.65 -7.03
CA GLN A 560 -25.56 0.34 -6.83
C GLN A 560 -26.45 0.91 -7.93
N LYS A 561 -26.18 2.11 -8.46
CA LYS A 561 -26.94 2.68 -9.59
C LYS A 561 -26.72 1.88 -10.88
N LEU A 562 -25.45 1.68 -11.29
CA LEU A 562 -25.12 1.00 -12.55
C LEU A 562 -25.62 -0.45 -12.58
N THR A 563 -25.48 -1.17 -11.46
CA THR A 563 -25.92 -2.57 -11.32
C THR A 563 -27.40 -2.74 -11.00
N ARG A 564 -28.18 -1.65 -10.94
CA ARG A 564 -29.60 -1.63 -10.54
C ARG A 564 -29.87 -2.22 -9.14
N GLY A 565 -28.88 -2.15 -8.25
CA GLY A 565 -29.01 -2.46 -6.82
C GLY A 565 -28.16 -3.60 -6.29
N LYS A 566 -27.14 -4.11 -7.01
CA LYS A 566 -26.16 -5.02 -6.38
C LYS A 566 -25.41 -4.28 -5.26
N VAL A 567 -25.11 -4.99 -4.18
CA VAL A 567 -24.28 -4.44 -3.09
C VAL A 567 -22.81 -4.43 -3.56
N TYR A 568 -22.05 -3.39 -3.21
CA TYR A 568 -20.64 -3.25 -3.60
C TYR A 568 -19.67 -3.92 -2.60
N SER A 569 -19.91 -3.72 -1.31
CA SER A 569 -19.17 -4.36 -0.22
C SER A 569 -20.10 -5.31 0.51
N GLU A 570 -19.73 -6.60 0.56
CA GLU A 570 -20.50 -7.64 1.25
C GLU A 570 -20.00 -7.87 2.70
N CYS A 571 -18.93 -7.19 3.10
CA CYS A 571 -18.47 -7.16 4.48
C CYS A 571 -19.51 -6.54 5.43
N THR A 572 -19.81 -7.20 6.56
CA THR A 572 -20.77 -6.76 7.59
C THR A 572 -20.12 -6.13 8.83
N CYS A 573 -18.88 -5.65 8.72
CA CYS A 573 -18.25 -4.85 9.78
C CYS A 573 -19.03 -3.54 10.03
N TRP A 574 -18.88 -2.97 11.24
CA TRP A 574 -19.65 -1.79 11.67
C TRP A 574 -19.51 -0.60 10.71
N TYR A 575 -18.32 -0.39 10.14
CA TYR A 575 -18.04 0.65 9.15
C TYR A 575 -18.80 0.43 7.84
N CYS A 576 -18.79 -0.78 7.28
CA CYS A 576 -19.52 -1.04 6.04
C CYS A 576 -21.04 -0.99 6.21
N GLU A 577 -21.56 -1.33 7.40
CA GLU A 577 -22.97 -1.06 7.73
C GLU A 577 -23.27 0.44 7.80
N ALA A 578 -22.41 1.24 8.44
CA ALA A 578 -22.54 2.69 8.48
C ALA A 578 -22.57 3.28 7.06
N VAL A 579 -21.60 2.90 6.22
CA VAL A 579 -21.49 3.35 4.82
C VAL A 579 -22.75 2.97 4.04
N ARG A 580 -23.20 1.70 4.08
CA ARG A 580 -24.43 1.24 3.42
C ARG A 580 -25.65 2.03 3.88
N GLU A 581 -25.79 2.31 5.18
CA GLU A 581 -26.93 3.06 5.71
C GLU A 581 -26.94 4.53 5.24
N THR A 582 -25.78 5.15 5.00
CA THR A 582 -25.74 6.52 4.41
C THR A 582 -26.42 6.60 3.03
N HIS A 583 -26.55 5.49 2.30
CA HIS A 583 -27.20 5.46 0.99
C HIS A 583 -28.73 5.53 1.10
N ASN A 584 -29.27 5.23 2.28
CA ASN A 584 -30.69 5.34 2.58
C ASN A 584 -31.10 6.75 3.01
N GLU A 585 -30.18 7.71 3.03
CA GLU A 585 -30.44 9.11 3.40
C GLU A 585 -30.70 9.96 2.16
N GLY A 586 -31.99 10.23 1.93
CA GLY A 586 -32.54 11.05 0.86
C GLY A 586 -34.02 11.32 1.12
N LEU A 587 -34.61 12.32 0.46
CA LEU A 587 -35.98 12.76 0.72
C LEU A 587 -37.00 11.61 0.62
N GLY A 588 -37.72 11.37 1.72
CA GLY A 588 -38.72 10.31 1.80
C GLY A 588 -39.82 10.47 0.75
N ARG A 589 -40.34 9.33 0.28
CA ARG A 589 -41.33 9.13 -0.82
C ARG A 589 -40.78 9.01 -2.25
N LEU A 590 -39.49 9.25 -2.52
CA LEU A 590 -38.87 9.00 -3.85
C LEU A 590 -37.61 8.12 -3.77
N ILE A 591 -37.75 6.92 -3.20
CA ILE A 591 -36.70 5.89 -3.22
C ILE A 591 -36.62 5.30 -4.65
N SER A 592 -35.46 5.39 -5.31
CA SER A 592 -35.28 4.80 -6.63
C SER A 592 -35.38 3.27 -6.59
N GLN A 593 -35.79 2.64 -7.70
CA GLN A 593 -35.87 1.19 -7.80
C GLN A 593 -34.55 0.49 -7.42
N SER A 594 -33.41 1.06 -7.84
CA SER A 594 -32.07 0.55 -7.51
C SER A 594 -31.75 0.64 -6.00
N ALA A 595 -32.21 1.68 -5.30
CA ALA A 595 -32.03 1.82 -3.85
C ALA A 595 -32.96 0.86 -3.08
N SER A 596 -34.19 0.65 -3.57
CA SER A 596 -35.10 -0.37 -3.03
C SER A 596 -34.51 -1.78 -3.16
N GLN A 597 -34.00 -2.11 -4.35
CA GLN A 597 -33.34 -3.39 -4.60
C GLN A 597 -32.05 -3.55 -3.77
N ALA A 598 -31.24 -2.50 -3.62
CA ALA A 598 -30.05 -2.53 -2.76
C ALA A 598 -30.40 -2.81 -1.29
N LYS A 599 -31.51 -2.23 -0.79
CA LYS A 599 -32.03 -2.50 0.56
C LYS A 599 -32.51 -3.94 0.73
N ALA A 600 -33.15 -4.52 -0.29
CA ALA A 600 -33.54 -5.94 -0.29
C ALA A 600 -32.31 -6.87 -0.32
N ASN A 601 -31.35 -6.59 -1.20
CA ASN A 601 -30.10 -7.36 -1.31
C ASN A 601 -29.27 -7.30 -0.03
N ALA A 602 -29.21 -6.15 0.65
CA ALA A 602 -28.57 -6.02 1.97
C ALA A 602 -29.31 -6.81 3.08
N ALA A 603 -30.65 -6.91 3.01
CA ALA A 603 -31.40 -7.77 3.94
C ALA A 603 -31.08 -9.26 3.76
N ILE A 604 -30.92 -9.71 2.51
CA ILE A 604 -30.49 -11.08 2.17
C ILE A 604 -29.07 -11.37 2.68
N LEU A 605 -28.17 -10.38 2.59
CA LEU A 605 -26.79 -10.49 3.08
C LEU A 605 -26.72 -10.78 4.59
N HIS A 606 -27.47 -10.06 5.42
CA HIS A 606 -27.52 -10.34 6.87
C HIS A 606 -28.03 -11.76 7.15
N GLY A 607 -29.15 -12.16 6.52
CA GLY A 607 -29.78 -13.46 6.74
C GLY A 607 -28.94 -14.68 6.33
N ARG A 608 -27.85 -14.49 5.58
CA ARG A 608 -26.84 -15.53 5.34
C ARG A 608 -25.89 -15.72 6.53
N ILE A 609 -25.56 -14.65 7.23
CA ILE A 609 -24.54 -14.62 8.29
C ILE A 609 -25.12 -14.95 9.66
N ASP A 610 -26.39 -14.63 9.90
CA ASP A 610 -27.10 -15.08 11.13
C ASP A 610 -27.21 -16.63 11.22
N ASN A 611 -26.97 -17.35 10.12
CA ASN A 611 -26.91 -18.81 10.05
C ASN A 611 -25.49 -19.39 10.22
N THR A 612 -24.44 -18.57 10.24
CA THR A 612 -23.04 -19.02 10.48
C THR A 612 -22.65 -18.73 11.93
N LEU A 613 -22.40 -19.79 12.72
CA LEU A 613 -22.31 -19.69 14.19
C LEU A 613 -21.07 -18.97 14.74
N ASP A 614 -20.00 -18.83 13.94
CA ASP A 614 -18.76 -18.17 14.35
C ASP A 614 -18.90 -16.64 14.43
N GLY A 615 -19.18 -16.15 15.65
CA GLY A 615 -19.11 -14.73 15.98
C GLY A 615 -17.66 -14.24 16.12
N GLY A 616 -16.91 -14.22 15.02
CA GLY A 616 -15.46 -13.99 15.03
C GLY A 616 -14.93 -12.85 14.14
N GLN A 617 -15.29 -12.80 12.86
CA GLN A 617 -14.77 -11.82 11.88
C GLN A 617 -15.71 -11.65 10.68
N SER A 618 -15.62 -10.52 9.97
CA SER A 618 -16.50 -10.18 8.85
C SER A 618 -15.90 -10.62 7.50
N GLN A 619 -16.13 -11.88 7.11
CA GLN A 619 -15.48 -12.56 5.98
C GLN A 619 -15.81 -12.04 4.56
N GLY A 620 -16.81 -11.16 4.39
CA GLY A 620 -17.15 -10.60 3.07
C GLY A 620 -16.14 -9.54 2.59
N PRO A 621 -15.93 -9.36 1.25
CA PRO A 621 -15.03 -8.34 0.70
C PRO A 621 -15.33 -6.93 1.25
N HIS A 622 -14.29 -6.28 1.78
CA HIS A 622 -14.33 -4.97 2.44
C HIS A 622 -13.63 -3.87 1.59
N ILE A 623 -13.54 -2.62 2.07
CA ILE A 623 -12.66 -1.58 1.47
C ILE A 623 -11.22 -2.12 1.38
N SER A 624 -10.54 -1.85 0.26
CA SER A 624 -9.08 -1.93 0.25
C SER A 624 -8.49 -0.65 0.85
N SER A 625 -7.61 -0.80 1.84
CA SER A 625 -7.04 0.31 2.62
C SER A 625 -5.51 0.35 2.58
N HIS A 626 -4.88 -0.42 1.69
CA HIS A 626 -3.41 -0.57 1.69
C HIS A 626 -2.69 0.74 1.32
N SER A 627 -3.28 1.55 0.44
CA SER A 627 -2.80 2.90 0.14
C SER A 627 -3.00 3.92 1.26
N ALA A 628 -3.67 3.57 2.38
CA ALA A 628 -4.09 4.56 3.37
C ALA A 628 -2.89 5.19 4.12
N VAL A 629 -2.78 6.52 4.04
CA VAL A 629 -1.76 7.31 4.75
C VAL A 629 -2.37 8.55 5.40
N ARG A 630 -1.71 9.05 6.45
CA ARG A 630 -2.04 10.36 7.05
C ARG A 630 -1.27 11.48 6.37
N ILE A 631 -1.96 12.59 6.08
CA ILE A 631 -1.32 13.84 5.65
C ILE A 631 -0.91 14.66 6.88
N GLN A 632 0.38 14.93 7.04
CA GLN A 632 0.85 15.83 8.10
C GLN A 632 0.31 17.25 7.90
N ALA A 633 -0.21 17.81 9.01
CA ALA A 633 -0.70 19.19 9.16
C ALA A 633 -1.92 19.63 8.31
N GLN A 634 -2.69 18.72 7.72
CA GLN A 634 -3.97 19.07 7.06
C GLN A 634 -5.23 18.53 7.76
N THR A 635 -5.13 17.46 8.54
CA THR A 635 -6.29 16.85 9.20
C THR A 635 -6.65 17.59 10.50
N ASP A 636 -7.70 18.43 10.47
CA ASP A 636 -8.29 18.99 11.69
C ASP A 636 -8.84 17.85 12.58
N PRO A 637 -8.39 17.69 13.84
CA PRO A 637 -8.89 16.65 14.73
C PRO A 637 -10.42 16.66 14.91
N LYS A 638 -11.06 17.85 14.84
CA LYS A 638 -12.52 17.96 14.92
C LYS A 638 -13.20 17.39 13.69
N SER A 639 -12.60 17.50 12.51
CA SER A 639 -13.13 16.92 11.26
C SER A 639 -13.15 15.39 11.33
N ILE A 640 -12.07 14.77 11.84
CA ILE A 640 -12.00 13.32 12.08
C ILE A 640 -13.08 12.92 13.09
N GLN A 641 -13.10 13.58 14.26
CA GLN A 641 -14.04 13.27 15.34
C GLN A 641 -15.51 13.39 14.90
N THR A 642 -15.83 14.42 14.10
CA THR A 642 -17.17 14.62 13.52
C THR A 642 -17.53 13.49 12.57
N LYS A 643 -16.59 13.07 11.72
CA LYS A 643 -16.79 11.99 10.74
C LYS A 643 -16.96 10.62 11.40
N THR A 644 -16.16 10.30 12.41
CA THR A 644 -16.32 9.09 13.23
C THR A 644 -17.67 9.10 13.97
N ALA A 645 -18.11 10.25 14.48
CA ALA A 645 -19.43 10.38 15.12
C ALA A 645 -20.60 10.22 14.12
N GLN A 646 -20.48 10.74 12.90
CA GLN A 646 -21.45 10.51 11.82
C GLN A 646 -21.55 9.02 11.48
N LEU A 647 -20.41 8.35 11.18
CA LEU A 647 -20.37 6.91 10.90
C LEU A 647 -21.02 6.09 12.03
N ARG A 648 -20.68 6.39 13.30
CA ARG A 648 -21.31 5.76 14.47
C ARG A 648 -22.83 5.94 14.49
N SER A 649 -23.33 7.15 14.22
CA SER A 649 -24.78 7.41 14.14
C SER A 649 -25.47 6.66 12.99
N HIS A 650 -24.82 6.48 11.83
CA HIS A 650 -25.36 5.64 10.75
C HIS A 650 -25.35 4.15 11.12
N TRP A 651 -24.32 3.65 11.82
CA TRP A 651 -24.33 2.29 12.36
C TRP A 651 -25.45 2.06 13.38
N GLU A 652 -25.69 3.00 14.30
CA GLU A 652 -26.82 2.96 15.23
C GLU A 652 -28.19 2.97 14.52
N LYS A 653 -28.32 3.64 13.37
CA LYS A 653 -29.52 3.58 12.52
C LYS A 653 -29.65 2.19 11.87
N ALA A 654 -28.56 1.62 11.37
CA ALA A 654 -28.51 0.28 10.78
C ALA A 654 -28.90 -0.82 11.79
N GLN A 655 -28.35 -0.78 13.01
CA GLN A 655 -28.70 -1.70 14.09
C GLN A 655 -30.20 -1.67 14.42
N ARG A 656 -30.76 -0.48 14.65
CA ARG A 656 -32.21 -0.30 14.92
C ARG A 656 -33.08 -0.83 13.78
N ARG A 657 -32.65 -0.64 12.53
CA ARG A 657 -33.32 -1.23 11.36
C ARG A 657 -33.22 -2.76 11.31
N SER A 658 -32.13 -3.35 11.81
CA SER A 658 -32.01 -4.81 11.91
C SER A 658 -32.90 -5.39 13.02
N TYR A 659 -32.85 -4.81 14.23
CA TYR A 659 -33.70 -5.19 15.36
C TYR A 659 -35.19 -5.14 15.00
N ASN A 660 -35.63 -4.11 14.29
CA ASN A 660 -37.03 -4.00 13.86
C ASN A 660 -37.42 -5.09 12.84
N ARG A 661 -36.49 -5.70 12.09
CA ARG A 661 -36.76 -6.83 11.18
C ARG A 661 -36.89 -8.15 11.95
N THR A 662 -36.00 -8.41 12.91
CA THR A 662 -36.03 -9.64 13.73
C THR A 662 -37.22 -9.64 14.70
N ALA A 663 -37.53 -8.50 15.32
CA ALA A 663 -38.73 -8.34 16.15
C ALA A 663 -40.04 -8.56 15.36
N SER A 664 -40.08 -8.21 14.06
CA SER A 664 -41.24 -8.49 13.19
C SER A 664 -41.33 -9.94 12.71
N THR A 665 -40.35 -10.80 12.98
CA THR A 665 -40.30 -12.20 12.51
C THR A 665 -40.32 -13.23 13.64
N GLY A 666 -40.49 -12.82 14.90
CA GLY A 666 -40.67 -13.72 16.04
C GLY A 666 -39.41 -14.47 16.48
N SER A 667 -38.24 -14.12 15.92
CA SER A 667 -36.96 -14.68 16.35
C SER A 667 -36.53 -14.05 17.67
N ASP A 668 -36.63 -14.82 18.76
CA ASP A 668 -35.94 -14.49 20.00
C ASP A 668 -34.42 -14.49 19.76
N ASN A 669 -33.68 -13.54 20.35
CA ASN A 669 -32.23 -13.47 20.18
C ASN A 669 -31.54 -12.73 21.33
N THR A 670 -30.56 -13.39 21.94
CA THR A 670 -29.80 -12.88 23.08
C THR A 670 -28.90 -11.68 22.72
N HIS A 671 -28.78 -10.72 23.64
CA HIS A 671 -27.87 -9.57 23.48
C HIS A 671 -26.38 -10.00 23.34
N ARG A 672 -25.88 -10.15 22.11
CA ARG A 672 -24.44 -10.08 21.81
C ARG A 672 -23.96 -8.62 21.93
N ASN A 673 -23.71 -8.20 23.18
CA ASN A 673 -23.17 -6.87 23.48
C ASN A 673 -21.67 -6.82 23.13
N PRO A 674 -21.20 -5.98 22.19
CA PRO A 674 -19.80 -5.98 21.73
C PRO A 674 -18.84 -5.60 22.86
N SER A 675 -18.19 -6.59 23.46
CA SER A 675 -17.40 -6.44 24.69
C SER A 675 -15.94 -6.03 24.42
N ARG A 676 -15.76 -5.02 23.56
CA ARG A 676 -14.52 -4.28 23.28
C ARG A 676 -14.86 -3.01 22.53
N ASP A 677 -14.04 -1.96 22.67
CA ASP A 677 -14.21 -0.73 21.90
C ASP A 677 -13.96 -1.01 20.39
N PRO A 678 -14.96 -0.89 19.51
CA PRO A 678 -14.91 -1.47 18.16
C PRO A 678 -14.22 -0.59 17.11
N PHE A 679 -13.74 0.60 17.49
CA PHE A 679 -13.37 1.68 16.56
C PHE A 679 -11.93 1.60 16.03
N GLN A 680 -11.42 0.40 15.70
CA GLN A 680 -10.36 0.32 14.70
C GLN A 680 -10.99 0.51 13.32
N ASP A 681 -10.97 1.74 12.84
CA ASP A 681 -11.55 2.14 11.56
C ASP A 681 -10.85 1.41 10.38
N PRO A 682 -11.53 0.50 9.65
CA PRO A 682 -10.88 -0.40 8.69
C PRO A 682 -10.48 0.27 7.35
N TYR A 683 -10.57 1.61 7.29
CA TYR A 683 -10.07 2.47 6.21
C TYR A 683 -8.83 3.28 6.63
N MET A 684 -8.42 3.22 7.90
CA MET A 684 -7.17 3.85 8.35
C MET A 684 -5.94 3.13 7.81
N ARG A 685 -4.80 3.82 7.89
CA ARG A 685 -3.49 3.19 7.78
C ARG A 685 -3.35 2.06 8.80
N ASP A 686 -2.44 1.15 8.52
CA ASP A 686 -2.05 0.11 9.47
C ASP A 686 -1.44 0.71 10.77
N PRO A 687 -1.96 0.39 11.97
CA PRO A 687 -1.43 0.91 13.23
C PRO A 687 -0.13 0.22 13.67
N GLU A 688 0.18 -0.97 13.13
CA GLU A 688 1.41 -1.70 13.47
C GLU A 688 2.64 -0.97 12.91
N ILE A 689 2.50 -0.37 11.72
CA ILE A 689 3.55 0.35 10.99
C ILE A 689 4.17 1.46 11.86
N HIS A 690 5.35 1.16 12.41
CA HIS A 690 6.08 2.06 13.30
C HIS A 690 7.01 2.97 12.52
N ARG A 691 6.72 4.28 12.51
CA ARG A 691 7.44 5.26 11.66
C ARG A 691 8.95 5.39 11.93
N GLU A 692 9.43 4.95 13.09
CA GLU A 692 10.85 5.02 13.47
C GLU A 692 11.62 3.72 13.13
N ALA A 693 10.93 2.63 12.78
CA ALA A 693 11.56 1.36 12.39
C ALA A 693 12.16 1.39 10.98
N TYR A 694 11.79 2.37 10.15
CA TYR A 694 12.08 2.44 8.72
C TYR A 694 12.95 3.66 8.34
N PRO A 695 13.73 3.59 7.23
CA PRO A 695 14.44 4.75 6.66
C PRO A 695 13.55 5.98 6.41
N CYS A 696 12.32 5.74 5.97
CA CYS A 696 11.28 6.74 5.72
C CYS A 696 9.96 6.28 6.34
N ASN A 697 9.07 7.18 6.73
CA ASN A 697 7.76 6.80 7.26
C ASN A 697 6.84 6.28 6.13
N PRO A 698 6.53 4.96 6.05
CA PRO A 698 5.88 4.41 4.87
C PRO A 698 4.36 4.59 4.90
N ALA A 699 3.77 4.95 6.05
CA ALA A 699 2.33 5.15 6.23
C ALA A 699 2.01 6.62 6.58
N CYS A 700 2.62 7.55 5.83
CA CYS A 700 2.42 8.99 5.94
C CYS A 700 2.78 9.69 4.63
N MET A 701 2.18 10.86 4.38
CA MET A 701 2.65 11.83 3.39
C MET A 701 2.77 13.20 4.07
N ASN A 702 3.83 13.97 3.78
CA ASN A 702 3.92 15.35 4.22
C ASN A 702 3.58 16.29 3.05
N ALA A 703 2.54 17.10 3.24
CA ALA A 703 2.01 18.02 2.23
C ALA A 703 1.81 19.46 2.77
N THR A 704 2.54 19.84 3.82
CA THR A 704 2.72 21.26 4.12
C THR A 704 3.35 22.00 2.94
N PRO A 705 3.09 23.30 2.75
CA PRO A 705 3.77 24.09 1.72
C PRO A 705 5.30 23.94 1.82
N GLY A 706 5.94 23.53 0.73
CA GLY A 706 7.38 23.26 0.65
C GLY A 706 7.80 21.81 0.88
N ALA A 707 6.98 20.98 1.54
CA ALA A 707 7.23 19.56 1.81
C ALA A 707 6.82 18.65 0.61
N PRO A 708 7.18 17.34 0.56
CA PRO A 708 7.18 16.57 -0.71
C PRO A 708 5.88 16.56 -1.51
N GLY A 709 4.72 16.43 -0.84
CA GLY A 709 3.40 16.45 -1.51
C GLY A 709 2.98 17.83 -2.04
N ASN A 710 3.75 18.89 -1.78
CA ASN A 710 3.38 20.28 -2.02
C ASN A 710 4.63 21.19 -2.15
N CYS A 711 5.70 20.70 -2.79
CA CYS A 711 7.03 21.29 -2.65
C CYS A 711 7.31 22.54 -3.53
N ILE A 712 6.40 22.94 -4.42
CA ILE A 712 6.54 24.12 -5.30
C ILE A 712 5.34 25.07 -5.13
N SER A 713 5.62 26.34 -4.83
CA SER A 713 4.60 27.38 -4.61
C SER A 713 3.68 27.60 -5.81
N GLY A 714 2.38 27.56 -5.54
CA GLY A 714 1.32 27.65 -6.55
C GLY A 714 0.90 26.31 -7.14
N THR A 715 1.46 25.18 -6.70
CA THR A 715 0.94 23.82 -7.01
C THR A 715 0.03 23.26 -5.90
N GLN A 716 -0.34 24.11 -4.93
CA GLN A 716 -1.09 23.75 -3.72
C GLN A 716 -2.47 23.16 -4.06
N GLY A 717 -2.82 22.03 -3.44
CA GLY A 717 -4.05 21.26 -3.69
C GLY A 717 -4.07 20.50 -5.02
N LEU A 718 -3.49 21.07 -6.07
CA LEU A 718 -3.45 20.51 -7.43
C LEU A 718 -2.47 19.34 -7.52
N GLY A 719 -2.99 18.12 -7.58
CA GLY A 719 -2.18 16.91 -7.72
C GLY A 719 -1.82 16.18 -6.42
N LEU A 720 -2.45 16.54 -5.29
CA LEU A 720 -2.84 15.56 -4.25
C LEU A 720 -4.06 14.71 -4.69
N GLU A 721 -4.41 14.81 -5.97
CA GLU A 721 -5.62 14.30 -6.61
C GLU A 721 -5.36 13.80 -8.05
N GLN A 722 -4.13 13.93 -8.57
CA GLN A 722 -3.76 13.48 -9.92
C GLN A 722 -3.13 12.08 -9.86
N GLY A 723 -3.96 11.04 -9.91
CA GLY A 723 -3.53 9.72 -10.37
C GLY A 723 -3.60 8.58 -9.36
N GLY A 724 -4.63 8.54 -8.52
CA GLY A 724 -4.90 7.38 -7.66
C GLY A 724 -6.33 6.87 -7.73
N CYS A 725 -6.72 6.19 -6.66
CA CYS A 725 -8.13 6.08 -6.26
C CYS A 725 -8.77 7.46 -5.98
N VAL A 726 -8.02 8.57 -6.11
CA VAL A 726 -8.51 9.90 -6.49
C VAL A 726 -8.02 10.20 -7.92
N SER A 727 -8.92 10.22 -8.91
CA SER A 727 -8.57 10.37 -10.34
C SER A 727 -9.06 11.71 -10.90
N VAL A 728 -8.42 12.81 -10.50
CA VAL A 728 -8.70 14.16 -11.03
C VAL A 728 -7.88 14.46 -12.27
N THR A 729 -8.54 14.37 -13.42
CA THR A 729 -8.17 15.15 -14.62
C THR A 729 -8.61 16.61 -14.40
N VAL A 730 -7.70 17.57 -14.56
CA VAL A 730 -8.03 18.99 -14.37
C VAL A 730 -8.77 19.52 -15.60
N ALA A 731 -10.11 19.48 -15.56
CA ALA A 731 -10.91 20.24 -16.52
C ALA A 731 -10.68 21.74 -16.28
N ALA A 732 -10.20 22.46 -17.30
CA ALA A 732 -9.88 23.89 -17.20
C ALA A 732 -11.15 24.72 -16.94
N GLN A 733 -11.42 25.03 -15.66
CA GLN A 733 -12.58 25.84 -15.27
C GLN A 733 -12.41 27.29 -15.73
N THR A 734 -13.02 27.62 -16.86
CA THR A 734 -13.35 29.00 -17.22
C THR A 734 -14.21 29.59 -16.09
N ARG A 735 -13.82 30.78 -15.58
CA ARG A 735 -14.47 31.44 -14.44
C ARG A 735 -15.94 31.82 -14.73
N SER A 736 -16.86 30.90 -14.47
CA SER A 736 -18.30 31.19 -14.34
C SER A 736 -18.64 31.41 -12.86
N LYS A 737 -19.26 32.54 -12.53
CA LYS A 737 -19.61 32.91 -11.14
C LYS A 737 -20.86 32.17 -10.65
N GLY A 738 -20.74 30.86 -10.38
CA GLY A 738 -21.76 30.09 -9.68
C GLY A 738 -21.89 30.53 -8.22
N LYS A 739 -23.11 30.82 -7.76
CA LYS A 739 -23.37 31.17 -6.35
C LYS A 739 -23.41 29.91 -5.49
N SER A 740 -22.77 29.94 -4.31
CA SER A 740 -22.93 28.88 -3.31
C SER A 740 -24.38 28.82 -2.82
N PHE A 741 -24.91 27.61 -2.65
CA PHE A 741 -26.29 27.36 -2.23
C PHE A 741 -26.35 26.68 -0.85
N CYS A 742 -25.85 27.38 0.17
CA CYS A 742 -26.08 27.00 1.57
C CYS A 742 -27.45 27.51 2.03
N ALA A 743 -28.45 26.63 2.04
CA ALA A 743 -29.79 26.91 2.58
C ALA A 743 -30.07 26.03 3.81
N GLY A 744 -29.68 26.50 4.99
CA GLY A 744 -30.00 25.85 6.26
C GLY A 744 -31.44 26.16 6.68
N MET A 745 -32.18 25.14 7.11
CA MET A 745 -33.52 25.34 7.70
C MET A 745 -33.38 25.66 9.19
N ALA A 746 -33.65 26.91 9.57
CA ALA A 746 -33.83 27.32 10.95
C ALA A 746 -35.33 27.29 11.31
N GLY A 747 -35.67 26.71 12.46
CA GLY A 747 -37.05 26.63 12.96
C GLY A 747 -37.52 27.91 13.65
N CYS A 748 -38.84 28.10 13.73
CA CYS A 748 -39.45 29.29 14.33
C CYS A 748 -39.24 29.37 15.85
N GLY A 749 -38.95 30.57 16.35
CA GLY A 749 -39.20 30.99 17.73
C GLY A 749 -40.11 32.22 17.70
N MET A 750 -41.08 32.31 18.61
CA MET A 750 -42.02 33.43 18.70
C MET A 750 -41.60 34.41 19.81
N ASN A 751 -42.14 35.64 19.74
CA ASN A 751 -42.11 36.70 20.76
C ASN A 751 -42.37 36.13 22.18
N MET A 752 -41.82 36.71 23.25
CA MET A 752 -41.53 38.13 23.50
C MET A 752 -40.11 38.41 23.99
#